data_AF-A0A3D1HJW4-F1
#
_entry.id   AF-A0A3D1HJW4-F1
#
_cell.length_a   1.000
_cell.length_b   1.000
_cell.length_c   1.000
_cell.angle_alpha   90.00
_cell.angle_beta   90.00
_cell.angle_gamma   90.00
#
_symmetry.space_group_name_H-M   'P 1'
#
loop_
_entity.id
_entity.type
_entity.pdbx_description
1 polymer ?
#
loop_
_entity_poly.entity_id
_entity_poly.type
_entity_poly.pdbx_seq_one_letter_code
_entity_poly.pdbx_strand_id
1 'polypeptide(L)'
;MKNVILYSLPLLVAGSMYCSAVGAASIIPTAQQKPANELLNSLKQKRHVAPRAKVVGFRNASAKSTATPYAKMSGAEVNFLSDEEGNVWYYTQNTTYKDGSWGAAISKAEITIYDEKHQQAGTITVDVPEDMNVNEVTPYGTVTKKFFDLNGNDSELLVELHETGNQDNNYQGKYHTYVYHLDGTKAAEYEGTGVFLNIVKNAWTKYQRFVLTDAKYEAVDGKTYDDGSPYMTTMAHINIYKPASWGSSEPAVEKEFTVDEDYTYYGNDEVPITIYNVGGDPYYVISHYSKIYDSGETDTETGFFIPTKDNSVVIKTYDKNYTLVDDLNIPIPAADDTQYRMAQIGNFEDWSVSKGMFTDDGNLAYVVTYYDMTTKVDDYRYSFVAYDHEGNKIGDICTGVYNTWFKLNSIPGEEEQVAFMQYVDDDESQQQIKIVNLPSFSQTVTMPAYIDDNLISTVFNRYGSGDSYKYIMKLSQGDIDNDGNVIAKVAWLNPDLSVDRYTKFNLGQQAENFMLTLADTYINPYLFNTNDKMEFFFQAKVKKEGSTALDNVYMIGDEDGNILHRFAASDKGAITSMGCYNSGEGGNELYVSYSKDDNKTYDLDFYKLPLTKFDKGGDGTKENPYLVSTAGDLAQISSEPSASYKLVADINFDNAYNNVNKSWTPIAGFSGTFDGDNHSIDNLYLNSDESNVGLFADMQENAEVKNLILTHPTIELTDQNSTAGVLAASTMKTNVNNVHVYCAEISGDADGTIGGLVGQAAYESNLSGVSFNDSQIKTPNASSVGGIAGDVRTSTVVEAAAVSDVDVNAASTVGGVVGSAMNSTVKNSRFSGSLTAENTVGGIIGSNSETITDKCIFDGTVNATRGSWSGLSAAGIIGSLAADWSESTTPIVTNNIVRGEINATESSSSDDLEEGEETKEDNTVHRIVGHTIADEYYEDGETPKTEKRLSNNWAVNTTTVKGKVVSSTDENSVEGYDAAPEDISNESLSQIGFSFGTTVDAPWKDSGDMFPVLFFENEAKSVILSESSLTMAVGDTRQLSASVFGVEKADFKVASSNENVVGVNVGTVDDDYVDMLLTAKAAGTAEVSVTAGNITVSCPVTVIAATGIAEVAADGGNALRILPGIGCIKADGASNISIYAANGSRVAKADGSQISTSQIGKGVFVVVAVDANGNRQTAKVVIK
;
A
#
# COMPACT_ATOMS: atom_id res chain seq x y z
N MET A 1 7.40 2.18 -0.93
CA MET A 1 7.81 1.17 0.08
C MET A 1 9.18 0.62 -0.34
N LYS A 2 10.11 0.37 0.60
CA LYS A 2 11.50 -0.04 0.30
C LYS A 2 11.86 -1.26 1.15
N ASN A 3 11.75 -2.44 0.55
CA ASN A 3 11.82 -3.72 1.28
C ASN A 3 13.23 -3.99 1.80
N VAL A 4 13.36 -4.53 3.01
CA VAL A 4 14.58 -5.27 3.36
C VAL A 4 14.44 -6.65 2.72
N ILE A 5 15.28 -6.93 1.73
CA ILE A 5 15.43 -8.30 1.26
C ILE A 5 16.32 -9.01 2.29
N LEU A 6 15.68 -9.59 3.32
CA LEU A 6 16.20 -10.82 3.90
C LEU A 6 16.37 -11.81 2.72
N TYR A 7 17.60 -12.26 2.48
CA TYR A 7 17.97 -13.04 1.29
C TYR A 7 17.46 -14.49 1.38
N SER A 8 16.14 -14.61 1.30
CA SER A 8 15.38 -15.82 1.58
C SER A 8 14.10 -15.90 0.74
N LEU A 9 14.07 -15.32 -0.48
CA LEU A 9 13.09 -15.69 -1.50
C LEU A 9 12.95 -17.23 -1.66
N PRO A 10 14.05 -18.01 -1.60
CA PRO A 10 13.97 -19.46 -1.55
C PRO A 10 13.13 -20.04 -0.40
N LEU A 11 13.01 -19.41 0.78
CA LEU A 11 12.28 -19.99 1.91
C LEU A 11 10.76 -20.02 1.71
N LEU A 12 10.19 -19.00 1.07
CA LEU A 12 8.76 -18.97 0.73
C LEU A 12 8.38 -20.05 -0.31
N VAL A 13 9.31 -20.48 -1.16
CA VAL A 13 9.10 -21.58 -2.12
C VAL A 13 9.49 -22.94 -1.53
N ALA A 14 10.66 -23.07 -0.90
CA ALA A 14 11.18 -24.32 -0.35
C ALA A 14 10.28 -24.91 0.74
N GLY A 15 9.58 -24.05 1.51
CA GLY A 15 8.53 -24.46 2.44
C GLY A 15 7.37 -25.25 1.82
N SER A 16 7.21 -25.19 0.49
CA SER A 16 6.21 -25.97 -0.26
C SER A 16 6.76 -27.25 -0.91
N MET A 17 8.06 -27.34 -1.21
CA MET A 17 8.60 -28.43 -2.04
C MET A 17 9.13 -29.63 -1.24
N TYR A 18 9.61 -29.43 -0.01
CA TYR A 18 10.06 -30.53 0.86
C TYR A 18 8.90 -31.26 1.57
N CYS A 19 8.08 -31.99 0.79
CA CYS A 19 6.93 -32.72 1.33
C CYS A 19 6.67 -34.14 0.78
N SER A 20 7.70 -34.88 0.31
CA SER A 20 7.51 -36.26 -0.21
C SER A 20 8.61 -37.31 0.07
N ALA A 21 9.00 -37.55 1.33
CA ALA A 21 9.64 -38.83 1.72
C ALA A 21 9.50 -39.18 3.21
N VAL A 22 8.92 -40.35 3.53
CA VAL A 22 9.11 -41.06 4.82
C VAL A 22 9.09 -42.58 4.57
N GLY A 23 10.20 -43.25 4.86
CA GLY A 23 10.33 -44.71 4.80
C GLY A 23 11.12 -45.22 6.02
N ALA A 24 10.65 -46.30 6.66
CA ALA A 24 11.09 -46.67 8.01
C ALA A 24 12.04 -47.88 8.06
N ALA A 25 12.95 -47.88 9.04
CA ALA A 25 13.67 -49.05 9.53
C ALA A 25 13.96 -48.92 11.05
N SER A 26 14.14 -50.04 11.75
CA SER A 26 14.11 -50.10 13.23
C SER A 26 15.27 -50.88 13.84
N ILE A 27 15.80 -50.44 14.99
CA ILE A 27 16.73 -51.22 15.84
C ILE A 27 16.28 -51.14 17.32
N ILE A 28 16.44 -52.24 18.06
CA ILE A 28 16.07 -52.39 19.47
C ILE A 28 17.28 -52.13 20.38
N PRO A 29 17.15 -51.33 21.46
CA PRO A 29 18.27 -51.03 22.35
C PRO A 29 18.48 -52.10 23.45
N THR A 30 19.74 -52.43 23.74
CA THR A 30 20.18 -53.02 25.02
C THR A 30 20.80 -51.95 25.91
N ALA A 31 20.78 -52.15 27.23
CA ALA A 31 20.90 -51.06 28.20
C ALA A 31 22.25 -51.00 28.94
N GLN A 32 22.86 -49.82 28.98
CA GLN A 32 23.21 -49.07 30.21
C GLN A 32 23.67 -47.64 29.82
N GLN A 33 23.52 -46.67 30.74
CA GLN A 33 23.69 -45.22 30.52
C GLN A 33 22.82 -44.64 29.39
N LYS A 34 21.69 -44.01 29.74
CA LYS A 34 20.71 -43.50 28.76
C LYS A 34 20.14 -42.08 29.01
N PRO A 35 19.74 -41.65 30.22
CA PRO A 35 18.95 -40.42 30.37
C PRO A 35 19.56 -39.15 29.75
N ALA A 36 20.80 -38.79 30.10
CA ALA A 36 21.42 -37.53 29.63
C ALA A 36 21.75 -37.54 28.13
N ASN A 37 22.35 -38.63 27.61
CA ASN A 37 22.69 -38.70 26.18
C ASN A 37 21.46 -38.93 25.29
N GLU A 38 20.39 -39.57 25.78
CA GLU A 38 19.13 -39.61 25.04
C GLU A 38 18.38 -38.28 25.13
N LEU A 39 18.49 -37.51 26.23
CA LEU A 39 17.98 -36.14 26.27
C LEU A 39 18.75 -35.25 25.29
N LEU A 40 20.09 -35.23 25.34
CA LEU A 40 20.93 -34.41 24.44
C LEU A 40 20.77 -34.79 22.96
N ASN A 41 20.69 -36.09 22.64
CA ASN A 41 20.39 -36.52 21.28
C ASN A 41 18.92 -36.26 20.91
N SER A 42 17.98 -36.28 21.85
CA SER A 42 16.59 -35.85 21.59
C SER A 42 16.51 -34.34 21.37
N LEU A 43 17.30 -33.50 22.03
CA LEU A 43 17.37 -32.06 21.75
C LEU A 43 17.93 -31.82 20.34
N LYS A 44 18.91 -32.63 19.91
CA LYS A 44 19.39 -32.67 18.51
C LYS A 44 18.44 -33.34 17.51
N GLN A 45 17.39 -34.05 17.95
CA GLN A 45 16.36 -34.70 17.10
C GLN A 45 14.94 -34.13 17.26
N LYS A 46 14.72 -33.17 18.17
CA LYS A 46 13.45 -32.45 18.40
C LYS A 46 13.34 -31.20 17.51
N ARG A 47 14.45 -30.69 16.97
CA ARG A 47 14.39 -29.82 15.78
C ARG A 47 13.66 -30.62 14.69
N HIS A 48 12.56 -30.05 14.19
CA HIS A 48 11.50 -30.67 13.37
C HIS A 48 10.54 -31.66 14.10
N VAL A 49 9.31 -31.21 14.39
CA VAL A 49 8.07 -31.59 13.66
C VAL A 49 6.85 -31.01 14.42
N ALA A 50 6.07 -30.14 13.76
CA ALA A 50 4.75 -29.72 14.24
C ALA A 50 3.64 -30.74 13.84
N PRO A 51 2.57 -30.91 14.64
CA PRO A 51 1.55 -31.94 14.43
C PRO A 51 0.59 -31.67 13.26
N ARG A 52 0.16 -32.74 12.56
CA ARG A 52 -0.75 -32.75 11.38
C ARG A 52 -2.19 -33.16 11.77
N ALA A 53 -3.24 -32.63 11.11
CA ALA A 53 -4.66 -32.73 11.54
C ALA A 53 -5.72 -33.03 10.42
N LYS A 54 -6.96 -33.38 10.82
CA LYS A 54 -7.95 -34.20 10.05
C LYS A 54 -9.44 -33.83 10.34
N VAL A 55 -10.48 -34.03 9.50
CA VAL A 55 -10.65 -34.42 8.06
C VAL A 55 -12.10 -34.10 7.53
N VAL A 56 -12.31 -33.64 6.27
CA VAL A 56 -13.59 -33.03 5.76
C VAL A 56 -14.71 -33.95 5.18
N GLY A 57 -15.88 -33.57 4.62
CA GLY A 57 -16.43 -32.45 3.78
C GLY A 57 -17.50 -33.02 2.79
N PHE A 58 -18.40 -32.28 2.10
CA PHE A 58 -19.10 -32.80 0.89
C PHE A 58 -19.51 -31.62 -0.02
N ARG A 59 -19.47 -31.80 -1.35
CA ARG A 59 -20.38 -31.15 -2.33
C ARG A 59 -20.42 -29.61 -2.26
N ASN A 60 -19.40 -28.94 -2.78
CA ASN A 60 -19.22 -28.64 -4.21
C ASN A 60 -20.36 -27.79 -4.81
N ALA A 61 -20.12 -26.48 -4.94
CA ALA A 61 -20.58 -25.74 -6.11
C ALA A 61 -19.80 -26.21 -7.37
N SER A 62 -20.32 -25.92 -8.56
CA SER A 62 -19.63 -26.23 -9.82
C SER A 62 -18.56 -25.17 -10.13
N ALA A 63 -17.29 -25.52 -9.97
CA ALA A 63 -16.18 -24.65 -10.36
C ALA A 63 -16.21 -24.30 -11.86
N LYS A 64 -15.83 -23.06 -12.21
CA LYS A 64 -15.47 -22.70 -13.60
C LYS A 64 -14.25 -23.55 -14.01
N SER A 65 -14.02 -23.72 -15.32
CA SER A 65 -12.81 -24.39 -15.83
C SER A 65 -11.55 -23.66 -15.36
N THR A 66 -10.48 -24.40 -15.06
CA THR A 66 -9.16 -23.82 -14.78
C THR A 66 -8.75 -22.85 -15.88
N ALA A 67 -8.04 -21.78 -15.51
CA ALA A 67 -7.39 -20.90 -16.48
C ALA A 67 -6.47 -21.70 -17.42
N THR A 68 -6.11 -21.12 -18.57
CA THR A 68 -5.10 -21.72 -19.46
C THR A 68 -3.72 -21.14 -19.11
N PRO A 69 -2.74 -21.96 -18.73
CA PRO A 69 -1.38 -21.45 -18.49
C PRO A 69 -0.71 -21.07 -19.80
N TYR A 70 -0.02 -19.92 -19.81
CA TYR A 70 0.64 -19.36 -21.00
C TYR A 70 2.06 -19.93 -21.18
N ALA A 71 2.76 -20.25 -20.09
CA ALA A 71 4.04 -20.94 -20.08
C ALA A 71 3.98 -22.27 -19.30
N LYS A 72 4.87 -23.21 -19.64
CA LYS A 72 4.94 -24.57 -19.09
C LYS A 72 6.35 -25.11 -19.08
N MET A 73 6.65 -26.00 -18.14
CA MET A 73 7.96 -26.65 -17.97
C MET A 73 7.82 -28.11 -17.53
N SER A 74 8.86 -28.92 -17.80
CA SER A 74 9.14 -30.19 -17.12
C SER A 74 10.62 -30.26 -16.71
N GLY A 75 10.94 -30.74 -15.51
CA GLY A 75 12.32 -30.91 -15.00
C GLY A 75 12.43 -32.00 -13.94
N ALA A 76 13.64 -32.44 -13.59
CA ALA A 76 13.84 -33.49 -12.57
C ALA A 76 13.88 -32.94 -11.13
N GLU A 77 14.53 -31.79 -10.97
CA GLU A 77 14.47 -30.87 -9.83
C GLU A 77 14.17 -29.47 -10.39
N VAL A 78 13.46 -28.61 -9.64
CA VAL A 78 13.12 -27.24 -10.06
C VAL A 78 13.18 -26.30 -8.85
N ASN A 79 13.91 -25.18 -8.97
CA ASN A 79 14.05 -24.15 -7.93
C ASN A 79 14.14 -22.75 -8.57
N PHE A 80 13.97 -21.70 -7.76
CA PHE A 80 13.89 -20.30 -8.21
C PHE A 80 15.15 -19.48 -7.86
N LEU A 81 15.36 -18.42 -8.63
CA LEU A 81 16.46 -17.44 -8.58
C LEU A 81 15.88 -16.02 -8.73
N SER A 82 16.70 -14.98 -8.66
CA SER A 82 16.34 -13.63 -9.14
C SER A 82 17.31 -13.12 -10.20
N ASP A 83 16.96 -12.05 -10.91
CA ASP A 83 17.93 -11.16 -11.55
C ASP A 83 18.30 -9.95 -10.67
N GLU A 84 19.11 -9.04 -11.21
CA GLU A 84 19.59 -7.83 -10.55
C GLU A 84 18.51 -6.75 -10.37
N GLU A 85 17.33 -6.94 -10.95
CA GLU A 85 16.18 -6.05 -10.85
C GLU A 85 15.12 -6.62 -9.86
N GLY A 86 15.22 -7.91 -9.53
CA GLY A 86 14.39 -8.61 -8.55
C GLY A 86 13.31 -9.49 -9.18
N ASN A 87 13.30 -9.63 -10.51
CA ASN A 87 12.34 -10.49 -11.21
C ASN A 87 12.69 -11.96 -10.95
N VAL A 88 11.67 -12.82 -10.89
CA VAL A 88 11.87 -14.24 -10.58
C VAL A 88 12.34 -15.01 -11.81
N TRP A 89 13.51 -15.64 -11.65
CA TRP A 89 14.12 -16.59 -12.58
C TRP A 89 14.01 -18.00 -11.99
N TYR A 90 14.32 -19.05 -12.76
CA TYR A 90 14.30 -20.42 -12.24
C TYR A 90 15.21 -21.37 -13.03
N TYR A 91 15.55 -22.52 -12.43
CA TYR A 91 16.36 -23.54 -13.06
C TYR A 91 15.76 -24.94 -12.91
N THR A 92 16.16 -25.85 -13.80
CA THR A 92 16.00 -27.29 -13.62
C THR A 92 17.35 -27.97 -13.47
N GLN A 93 17.44 -28.94 -12.55
CA GLN A 93 18.68 -29.67 -12.29
C GLN A 93 18.50 -31.18 -12.53
N ASN A 94 19.54 -31.82 -13.08
CA ASN A 94 19.69 -33.27 -13.18
C ASN A 94 21.01 -33.69 -12.54
N THR A 95 20.95 -34.54 -11.51
CA THR A 95 22.13 -34.91 -10.70
C THR A 95 22.52 -36.37 -10.90
N THR A 96 23.80 -36.61 -11.14
CA THR A 96 24.42 -37.94 -11.28
C THR A 96 25.31 -38.24 -10.09
N TYR A 97 25.19 -39.45 -9.53
CA TYR A 97 25.91 -39.90 -8.33
C TYR A 97 27.02 -40.90 -8.67
N LYS A 98 28.17 -40.83 -7.98
CA LYS A 98 29.41 -41.57 -8.25
C LYS A 98 29.26 -43.10 -8.29
N ASP A 99 28.33 -43.68 -7.52
CA ASP A 99 28.04 -45.13 -7.52
C ASP A 99 26.66 -45.50 -8.15
N GLY A 100 25.91 -44.50 -8.64
CA GLY A 100 24.57 -44.66 -9.20
C GLY A 100 23.43 -44.75 -8.16
N SER A 101 23.73 -44.68 -6.86
CA SER A 101 22.74 -44.67 -5.77
C SER A 101 22.31 -43.24 -5.45
N TRP A 102 21.01 -43.03 -5.22
CA TRP A 102 20.50 -41.75 -4.74
C TRP A 102 21.00 -41.47 -3.31
N GLY A 103 21.59 -40.30 -3.09
CA GLY A 103 22.19 -39.92 -1.81
C GLY A 103 23.64 -40.38 -1.60
N ALA A 104 24.30 -40.93 -2.63
CA ALA A 104 25.76 -41.05 -2.65
C ALA A 104 26.43 -39.72 -3.03
N ALA A 105 27.76 -39.65 -3.06
CA ALA A 105 28.48 -38.46 -3.52
C ALA A 105 28.16 -38.14 -5.00
N ILE A 106 28.01 -36.86 -5.32
CA ILE A 106 27.71 -36.36 -6.67
C ILE A 106 28.96 -36.47 -7.55
N SER A 107 28.76 -36.87 -8.81
CA SER A 107 29.78 -36.84 -9.86
C SER A 107 29.55 -35.73 -10.88
N LYS A 108 28.29 -35.35 -11.13
CA LYS A 108 27.90 -34.34 -12.10
C LYS A 108 26.54 -33.73 -11.77
N ALA A 109 26.38 -32.43 -11.95
CA ALA A 109 25.08 -31.76 -12.09
C ALA A 109 24.95 -31.09 -13.48
N GLU A 110 23.79 -31.22 -14.10
CA GLU A 110 23.39 -30.52 -15.33
C GLU A 110 22.24 -29.58 -15.02
N ILE A 111 22.46 -28.26 -15.13
CA ILE A 111 21.56 -27.20 -14.69
C ILE A 111 21.11 -26.40 -15.91
N THR A 112 19.80 -26.31 -16.17
CA THR A 112 19.22 -25.50 -17.25
C THR A 112 18.49 -24.30 -16.66
N ILE A 113 18.81 -23.08 -17.12
CA ILE A 113 18.36 -21.83 -16.52
C ILE A 113 17.34 -21.15 -17.44
N TYR A 114 16.32 -20.55 -16.84
CA TYR A 114 15.20 -19.89 -17.51
C TYR A 114 15.00 -18.48 -16.96
N ASP A 115 14.71 -17.54 -17.88
CA ASP A 115 14.52 -16.12 -17.59
C ASP A 115 13.11 -15.79 -17.10
N GLU A 116 12.89 -14.52 -16.73
CA GLU A 116 11.59 -13.98 -16.31
C GLU A 116 10.51 -13.99 -17.41
N LYS A 117 10.87 -14.37 -18.64
CA LYS A 117 9.99 -14.54 -19.80
C LYS A 117 9.81 -16.04 -20.15
N HIS A 118 10.23 -16.94 -19.27
CA HIS A 118 10.20 -18.41 -19.38
C HIS A 118 11.02 -19.00 -20.54
N GLN A 119 11.97 -18.23 -21.09
CA GLN A 119 12.85 -18.69 -22.17
C GLN A 119 14.11 -19.30 -21.56
N GLN A 120 14.68 -20.31 -22.24
CA GLN A 120 15.91 -20.94 -21.77
C GLN A 120 17.09 -19.98 -21.97
N ALA A 121 17.57 -19.40 -20.88
CA ALA A 121 18.68 -18.45 -20.86
C ALA A 121 20.06 -19.14 -20.96
N GLY A 122 20.18 -20.39 -20.50
CA GLY A 122 21.47 -21.09 -20.54
C GLY A 122 21.45 -22.53 -20.04
N THR A 123 22.62 -23.18 -20.05
CA THR A 123 22.81 -24.52 -19.48
C THR A 123 24.24 -24.71 -18.98
N ILE A 124 24.38 -24.96 -17.69
CA ILE A 124 25.64 -25.14 -16.98
C ILE A 124 25.86 -26.63 -16.69
N THR A 125 27.12 -27.06 -16.73
CA THR A 125 27.56 -28.40 -16.31
C THR A 125 28.60 -28.25 -15.20
N VAL A 126 28.33 -28.88 -14.06
CA VAL A 126 29.24 -28.96 -12.92
C VAL A 126 29.73 -30.41 -12.83
N ASP A 127 30.92 -30.68 -13.36
CA ASP A 127 31.60 -31.97 -13.19
C ASP A 127 32.40 -31.94 -11.88
N VAL A 128 32.10 -32.86 -10.95
CA VAL A 128 32.73 -32.92 -9.61
C VAL A 128 34.01 -33.76 -9.67
N PRO A 129 35.15 -33.28 -9.14
CA PRO A 129 36.41 -34.04 -9.11
C PRO A 129 36.27 -35.42 -8.45
N GLU A 130 37.04 -36.42 -8.90
CA GLU A 130 36.95 -37.79 -8.35
C GLU A 130 37.29 -37.86 -6.85
N ASP A 131 38.22 -37.02 -6.40
CA ASP A 131 38.73 -36.90 -5.03
C ASP A 131 37.84 -36.07 -4.08
N MET A 132 37.04 -35.14 -4.60
CA MET A 132 36.12 -34.30 -3.81
C MET A 132 34.82 -35.05 -3.47
N ASN A 133 34.40 -35.08 -2.20
CA ASN A 133 33.16 -35.76 -1.77
C ASN A 133 32.01 -34.77 -1.60
N VAL A 134 31.47 -34.29 -2.72
CA VAL A 134 30.29 -33.40 -2.74
C VAL A 134 29.01 -34.20 -2.52
N ASN A 135 28.13 -33.77 -1.60
CA ASN A 135 26.79 -34.35 -1.44
C ASN A 135 25.66 -33.46 -1.98
N GLU A 136 25.94 -32.18 -2.25
CA GLU A 136 24.96 -31.18 -2.69
C GLU A 136 25.59 -30.18 -3.67
N VAL A 137 24.86 -29.85 -4.73
CA VAL A 137 25.21 -28.83 -5.73
C VAL A 137 23.97 -27.98 -5.95
N THR A 138 24.05 -26.69 -5.62
CA THR A 138 22.88 -25.82 -5.51
C THR A 138 23.15 -24.48 -6.20
N PRO A 139 22.59 -24.24 -7.40
CA PRO A 139 22.50 -22.91 -8.00
C PRO A 139 21.62 -22.00 -7.14
N TYR A 140 22.06 -20.76 -6.89
CA TYR A 140 21.41 -19.89 -5.91
C TYR A 140 21.63 -18.38 -6.16
N GLY A 141 20.89 -17.56 -5.41
CA GLY A 141 21.07 -16.12 -5.37
C GLY A 141 20.56 -15.40 -6.61
N THR A 142 21.31 -14.38 -7.02
CA THR A 142 20.95 -13.46 -8.11
C THR A 142 21.82 -13.72 -9.34
N VAL A 143 21.18 -13.79 -10.51
CA VAL A 143 21.83 -13.78 -11.82
C VAL A 143 22.35 -12.37 -12.09
N THR A 144 23.66 -12.21 -12.25
CA THR A 144 24.33 -10.90 -12.48
C THR A 144 24.87 -10.78 -13.90
N LYS A 145 25.39 -9.61 -14.29
CA LYS A 145 26.01 -9.42 -15.64
C LYS A 145 27.36 -8.72 -15.66
N LYS A 146 27.77 -8.07 -14.57
CA LYS A 146 29.02 -7.28 -14.48
C LYS A 146 29.59 -7.28 -13.07
N PHE A 147 29.35 -8.34 -12.31
CA PHE A 147 29.88 -8.43 -10.96
C PHE A 147 31.24 -9.12 -10.95
N PHE A 148 31.32 -10.33 -11.50
CA PHE A 148 32.48 -11.20 -11.47
C PHE A 148 33.44 -10.99 -12.64
N ASP A 149 32.98 -10.37 -13.72
CA ASP A 149 33.86 -9.74 -14.72
C ASP A 149 33.28 -8.44 -15.33
N LEU A 150 33.90 -7.95 -16.42
CA LEU A 150 33.48 -6.76 -17.16
C LEU A 150 32.58 -7.06 -18.37
N ASN A 151 32.24 -8.32 -18.63
CA ASN A 151 31.60 -8.82 -19.85
C ASN A 151 30.06 -8.81 -19.74
N GLY A 152 29.48 -7.62 -19.74
CA GLY A 152 28.01 -7.42 -19.72
C GLY A 152 27.18 -7.94 -20.89
N ASN A 153 27.69 -8.86 -21.69
CA ASN A 153 26.94 -9.60 -22.70
C ASN A 153 26.42 -10.94 -22.17
N ASP A 154 27.20 -11.57 -21.28
CA ASP A 154 26.93 -12.90 -20.73
C ASP A 154 26.49 -12.76 -19.28
N SER A 155 25.49 -13.56 -18.86
CA SER A 155 24.97 -13.49 -17.47
C SER A 155 25.68 -14.52 -16.58
N GLU A 156 25.84 -14.17 -15.31
CA GLU A 156 26.68 -14.84 -14.32
C GLU A 156 25.78 -15.47 -13.23
N LEU A 157 26.06 -16.70 -12.79
CA LEU A 157 25.28 -17.43 -11.78
C LEU A 157 26.20 -18.03 -10.71
N LEU A 158 25.79 -17.92 -9.45
CA LEU A 158 26.41 -18.60 -8.32
C LEU A 158 25.90 -20.04 -8.19
N VAL A 159 26.83 -20.97 -7.98
CA VAL A 159 26.55 -22.38 -7.68
C VAL A 159 27.39 -22.80 -6.48
N GLU A 160 26.73 -23.19 -5.40
CA GLU A 160 27.37 -23.73 -4.21
C GLU A 160 27.61 -25.24 -4.36
N LEU A 161 28.75 -25.73 -3.87
CA LEU A 161 29.05 -27.14 -3.71
C LEU A 161 29.42 -27.39 -2.24
N HIS A 162 28.69 -28.29 -1.56
CA HIS A 162 29.05 -28.72 -0.20
C HIS A 162 29.81 -30.05 -0.24
N GLU A 163 31.07 -30.00 0.19
CA GLU A 163 31.98 -31.13 0.36
C GLU A 163 31.92 -31.66 1.81
N THR A 164 31.67 -32.98 1.95
CA THR A 164 31.50 -33.61 3.26
C THR A 164 32.81 -33.70 4.04
N GLY A 165 32.80 -33.24 5.29
CA GLY A 165 33.93 -33.32 6.21
C GLY A 165 34.44 -34.73 6.50
N ASN A 166 35.72 -34.82 6.89
CA ASN A 166 36.43 -36.06 7.16
C ASN A 166 37.30 -35.96 8.43
N GLN A 167 37.98 -37.04 8.80
CA GLN A 167 38.74 -37.06 10.06
C GLN A 167 39.91 -36.04 10.10
N ASP A 168 40.51 -35.69 8.96
CA ASP A 168 41.67 -34.82 8.88
C ASP A 168 41.31 -33.32 9.00
N ASN A 169 40.03 -32.96 8.82
CA ASN A 169 39.48 -31.61 9.07
C ASN A 169 38.42 -31.59 10.20
N ASN A 170 38.56 -32.47 11.20
CA ASN A 170 37.67 -32.55 12.37
C ASN A 170 36.17 -32.73 12.04
N TYR A 171 35.87 -33.36 10.89
CA TYR A 171 34.54 -33.58 10.33
C TYR A 171 33.75 -32.31 9.97
N GLN A 172 34.40 -31.14 9.88
CA GLN A 172 33.78 -29.92 9.37
C GLN A 172 33.57 -30.04 7.84
N GLY A 173 32.40 -29.65 7.35
CA GLY A 173 32.16 -29.54 5.91
C GLY A 173 33.00 -28.43 5.26
N LYS A 174 33.10 -28.43 3.94
CA LYS A 174 33.59 -27.29 3.17
C LYS A 174 32.56 -26.86 2.16
N TYR A 175 32.39 -25.55 2.01
CA TYR A 175 31.60 -24.96 0.94
C TYR A 175 32.54 -24.38 -0.11
N HIS A 176 32.18 -24.53 -1.37
CA HIS A 176 32.88 -23.92 -2.51
C HIS A 176 31.85 -23.15 -3.33
N THR A 177 32.07 -21.87 -3.57
CA THR A 177 31.20 -21.04 -4.42
C THR A 177 31.81 -20.91 -5.82
N TYR A 178 31.16 -21.52 -6.82
CA TYR A 178 31.56 -21.43 -8.22
C TYR A 178 30.71 -20.40 -8.94
N VAL A 179 31.33 -19.60 -9.82
CA VAL A 179 30.62 -18.63 -10.68
C VAL A 179 30.68 -19.11 -12.12
N TYR A 180 29.54 -19.28 -12.75
CA TYR A 180 29.42 -19.72 -14.14
C TYR A 180 28.74 -18.65 -15.00
N HIS A 181 29.22 -18.46 -16.22
CA HIS A 181 28.42 -17.81 -17.26
C HIS A 181 27.36 -18.78 -17.78
N LEU A 182 26.22 -18.26 -18.23
CA LEU A 182 25.10 -19.08 -18.73
C LEU A 182 25.40 -19.84 -20.04
N ASP A 183 26.53 -19.54 -20.71
CA ASP A 183 27.08 -20.32 -21.82
C ASP A 183 27.72 -21.66 -21.39
N GLY A 184 27.90 -21.86 -20.07
CA GLY A 184 28.48 -23.04 -19.46
C GLY A 184 29.95 -22.91 -19.04
N THR A 185 30.60 -21.77 -19.28
CA THR A 185 31.99 -21.53 -18.84
C THR A 185 32.07 -21.12 -17.37
N LYS A 186 33.04 -21.65 -16.61
CA LYS A 186 33.30 -21.23 -15.22
C LYS A 186 34.16 -19.96 -15.23
N ALA A 187 33.62 -18.88 -14.67
CA ALA A 187 34.23 -17.56 -14.56
C ALA A 187 35.18 -17.46 -13.35
N ALA A 188 34.71 -17.90 -12.18
CA ALA A 188 35.44 -17.80 -10.92
C ALA A 188 35.13 -18.96 -9.96
N GLU A 189 35.93 -19.09 -8.90
CA GLU A 189 35.86 -20.12 -7.88
C GLU A 189 36.40 -19.56 -6.55
N TYR A 190 35.64 -19.76 -5.47
CA TYR A 190 35.94 -19.28 -4.13
C TYR A 190 35.78 -20.42 -3.11
N GLU A 191 36.68 -20.50 -2.14
CA GLU A 191 36.51 -21.33 -0.94
C GLU A 191 35.64 -20.57 0.08
N GLY A 192 34.63 -21.22 0.64
CA GLY A 192 33.56 -20.63 1.43
C GLY A 192 32.20 -20.59 0.72
N THR A 193 31.16 -20.34 1.51
CA THR A 193 29.80 -19.97 1.03
C THR A 193 29.70 -18.44 0.98
N GLY A 194 28.84 -17.86 0.14
CA GLY A 194 28.68 -16.41 0.12
C GLY A 194 27.36 -15.91 -0.43
N VAL A 195 26.86 -14.79 0.10
CA VAL A 195 25.57 -14.20 -0.26
C VAL A 195 25.76 -13.05 -1.25
N PHE A 196 24.91 -12.96 -2.27
CA PHE A 196 24.85 -11.80 -3.14
C PHE A 196 23.92 -10.73 -2.55
N LEU A 197 24.45 -9.54 -2.30
CA LEU A 197 23.71 -8.36 -1.86
C LEU A 197 23.42 -7.47 -3.07
N ASN A 198 22.16 -7.14 -3.29
CA ASN A 198 21.67 -6.26 -4.35
C ASN A 198 20.59 -5.30 -3.82
N ILE A 199 20.96 -4.08 -3.45
CA ILE A 199 20.00 -3.05 -3.02
C ILE A 199 19.74 -2.11 -4.19
N VAL A 200 18.59 -2.27 -4.85
CA VAL A 200 18.09 -1.35 -5.88
C VAL A 200 17.48 -0.12 -5.18
N LYS A 201 17.98 1.07 -5.48
CA LYS A 201 17.47 2.34 -4.94
C LYS A 201 16.55 3.06 -5.93
N ASN A 202 16.83 2.94 -7.22
CA ASN A 202 15.99 3.29 -8.36
C ASN A 202 16.57 2.61 -9.62
N ALA A 203 15.91 2.76 -10.79
CA ALA A 203 16.30 2.14 -12.05
C ALA A 203 17.75 2.44 -12.52
N TRP A 204 18.39 3.50 -12.00
CA TRP A 204 19.74 3.92 -12.37
C TRP A 204 20.79 3.65 -11.29
N THR A 205 20.37 3.25 -10.08
CA THR A 205 21.23 3.22 -8.89
C THR A 205 20.99 1.96 -8.08
N LYS A 206 21.94 1.02 -8.13
CA LYS A 206 21.96 -0.19 -7.28
C LYS A 206 23.30 -0.37 -6.56
N TYR A 207 23.26 -0.82 -5.31
CA TYR A 207 24.43 -1.19 -4.52
C TYR A 207 24.56 -2.71 -4.51
N GLN A 208 25.59 -3.23 -5.19
CA GLN A 208 25.87 -4.66 -5.29
C GLN A 208 27.15 -5.03 -4.54
N ARG A 209 27.13 -6.13 -3.77
CA ARG A 209 28.31 -6.75 -3.12
C ARG A 209 28.16 -8.26 -3.08
N PHE A 210 29.27 -8.99 -3.03
CA PHE A 210 29.28 -10.42 -2.77
C PHE A 210 29.98 -10.65 -1.43
N VAL A 211 29.29 -11.32 -0.51
CA VAL A 211 29.67 -11.45 0.90
C VAL A 211 30.07 -12.90 1.13
N LEU A 212 31.37 -13.19 0.96
CA LEU A 212 31.93 -14.53 1.09
C LEU A 212 32.34 -14.78 2.55
N THR A 213 31.88 -15.88 3.12
CA THR A 213 32.20 -16.34 4.48
C THR A 213 32.92 -17.68 4.45
N ASP A 214 34.09 -17.73 5.08
CA ASP A 214 34.97 -18.92 5.13
C ASP A 214 35.49 -19.11 6.56
N ALA A 215 35.10 -20.22 7.20
CA ALA A 215 35.32 -20.51 8.61
C ALA A 215 36.54 -21.43 8.80
N LYS A 216 37.57 -20.96 9.50
CA LYS A 216 38.85 -21.65 9.67
C LYS A 216 39.14 -21.99 11.12
N TYR A 217 39.40 -23.25 11.44
CA TYR A 217 39.94 -23.64 12.74
C TYR A 217 41.44 -23.33 12.82
N GLU A 218 41.80 -22.17 13.36
CA GLU A 218 43.17 -21.64 13.38
C GLU A 218 43.58 -21.00 14.72
N ALA A 219 44.80 -20.47 14.80
CA ALA A 219 45.39 -19.91 16.01
C ALA A 219 45.20 -18.39 16.07
N VAL A 220 44.52 -17.89 17.11
CA VAL A 220 44.24 -16.46 17.27
C VAL A 220 45.51 -15.71 17.71
N ASP A 221 45.98 -14.76 16.91
CA ASP A 221 47.22 -14.02 17.20
C ASP A 221 47.13 -13.26 18.54
N GLY A 222 48.22 -13.27 19.29
CA GLY A 222 48.32 -12.71 20.64
C GLY A 222 47.53 -13.44 21.74
N LYS A 223 46.75 -14.49 21.44
CA LYS A 223 45.90 -15.23 22.38
C LYS A 223 46.49 -16.63 22.66
N THR A 224 46.60 -17.01 23.93
CA THR A 224 47.14 -18.32 24.36
C THR A 224 46.29 -18.91 25.47
N TYR A 225 46.24 -20.25 25.57
CA TYR A 225 45.75 -20.93 26.75
C TYR A 225 46.68 -20.72 27.96
N ASP A 226 46.20 -21.02 29.17
CA ASP A 226 46.94 -20.85 30.45
C ASP A 226 48.28 -21.62 30.51
N ASP A 227 48.46 -22.65 29.69
CA ASP A 227 49.72 -23.42 29.59
C ASP A 227 50.75 -22.79 28.63
N GLY A 228 50.37 -21.71 27.93
CA GLY A 228 51.20 -21.01 26.94
C GLY A 228 51.13 -21.58 25.52
N SER A 229 50.25 -22.55 25.25
CA SER A 229 49.96 -23.00 23.88
C SER A 229 49.06 -21.99 23.13
N PRO A 230 49.13 -21.90 21.79
CA PRO A 230 48.30 -20.98 21.01
C PRO A 230 46.81 -21.26 21.21
N TYR A 231 45.99 -20.21 21.35
CA TYR A 231 44.54 -20.35 21.43
C TYR A 231 44.00 -20.73 20.06
N MET A 232 43.43 -21.94 19.96
CA MET A 232 42.84 -22.47 18.72
C MET A 232 41.32 -22.32 18.77
N THR A 233 40.71 -21.78 17.72
CA THR A 233 39.25 -21.69 17.57
C THR A 233 38.84 -21.57 16.11
N THR A 234 37.54 -21.61 15.81
CA THR A 234 37.01 -21.27 14.49
C THR A 234 36.92 -19.75 14.32
N MET A 235 37.65 -19.24 13.35
CA MET A 235 37.61 -17.84 12.92
C MET A 235 36.80 -17.73 11.63
N ALA A 236 35.72 -16.95 11.66
CA ALA A 236 34.96 -16.60 10.47
C ALA A 236 35.65 -15.45 9.73
N HIS A 237 36.14 -15.71 8.52
CA HIS A 237 36.63 -14.67 7.60
C HIS A 237 35.49 -14.23 6.69
N ILE A 238 35.13 -12.96 6.75
CA ILE A 238 34.06 -12.35 5.97
C ILE A 238 34.69 -11.39 4.96
N ASN A 239 34.73 -11.78 3.69
CA ASN A 239 35.23 -10.95 2.59
C ASN A 239 34.07 -10.30 1.84
N ILE A 240 33.96 -8.98 1.95
CA ILE A 240 33.03 -8.17 1.16
C ILE A 240 33.72 -7.79 -0.15
N TYR A 241 33.34 -8.47 -1.23
CA TYR A 241 33.78 -8.17 -2.59
C TYR A 241 32.92 -7.07 -3.20
N LYS A 242 33.56 -6.16 -3.93
CA LYS A 242 32.91 -5.20 -4.84
C LYS A 242 32.98 -5.67 -6.30
N PRO A 243 32.09 -5.19 -7.19
CA PRO A 243 32.09 -5.54 -8.60
C PRO A 243 33.44 -5.30 -9.29
N ALA A 244 33.70 -6.06 -10.36
CA ALA A 244 34.72 -5.72 -11.34
C ALA A 244 34.51 -4.29 -11.87
N SER A 245 35.60 -3.59 -12.19
CA SER A 245 35.56 -2.14 -12.46
C SER A 245 36.69 -1.67 -13.38
N TRP A 246 36.63 -0.43 -13.87
CA TRP A 246 37.63 0.10 -14.81
C TRP A 246 39.00 0.30 -14.12
N GLY A 247 39.81 -0.76 -14.11
CA GLY A 247 41.06 -0.88 -13.37
C GLY A 247 41.28 -2.26 -12.73
N SER A 248 40.23 -3.06 -12.56
CA SER A 248 40.26 -4.46 -12.11
C SER A 248 39.24 -5.29 -12.89
N SER A 249 39.70 -6.24 -13.71
CA SER A 249 38.82 -7.13 -14.49
C SER A 249 38.07 -8.17 -13.65
N GLU A 250 38.44 -8.29 -12.38
CA GLU A 250 37.91 -9.24 -11.39
C GLU A 250 37.40 -8.47 -10.15
N PRO A 251 36.46 -9.02 -9.37
CA PRO A 251 36.10 -8.53 -8.04
C PRO A 251 37.31 -8.33 -7.15
N ALA A 252 37.29 -7.24 -6.40
CA ALA A 252 38.28 -6.99 -5.36
C ALA A 252 37.60 -7.09 -3.99
N VAL A 253 38.29 -7.70 -3.01
CA VAL A 253 37.92 -7.54 -1.60
C VAL A 253 38.02 -6.06 -1.27
N GLU A 254 36.89 -5.46 -0.90
CA GLU A 254 36.80 -4.07 -0.47
C GLU A 254 36.97 -3.95 1.04
N LYS A 255 36.52 -4.98 1.77
CA LYS A 255 36.60 -5.08 3.22
C LYS A 255 36.69 -6.55 3.65
N GLU A 256 37.65 -6.86 4.53
CA GLU A 256 37.61 -8.08 5.34
C GLU A 256 37.12 -7.73 6.77
N PHE A 257 36.31 -8.62 7.34
CA PHE A 257 36.06 -8.71 8.78
C PHE A 257 36.44 -10.11 9.26
N THR A 258 36.81 -10.23 10.54
CA THR A 258 37.23 -11.49 11.15
C THR A 258 36.57 -11.61 12.52
N VAL A 259 35.87 -12.72 12.78
CA VAL A 259 35.10 -12.93 14.03
C VAL A 259 35.51 -14.25 14.68
N ASP A 260 35.72 -14.21 15.99
CA ASP A 260 36.03 -15.36 16.86
C ASP A 260 34.70 -16.01 17.27
N GLU A 261 34.39 -17.19 16.72
CA GLU A 261 33.06 -17.80 16.85
C GLU A 261 32.72 -18.24 18.29
N ASP A 262 33.71 -18.44 19.17
CA ASP A 262 33.48 -18.73 20.60
C ASP A 262 32.62 -17.65 21.29
N TYR A 263 32.56 -16.45 20.71
CA TYR A 263 31.74 -15.33 21.20
C TYR A 263 30.37 -15.22 20.52
N THR A 264 30.07 -15.97 19.45
CA THR A 264 28.76 -15.96 18.77
C THR A 264 27.86 -17.15 19.17
N TYR A 265 28.43 -18.26 19.64
CA TYR A 265 27.70 -19.43 20.15
C TYR A 265 26.67 -19.08 21.23
N TYR A 266 25.48 -19.70 21.14
CA TYR A 266 24.32 -19.44 21.99
C TYR A 266 23.84 -17.98 21.94
N GLY A 267 24.11 -17.27 20.85
CA GLY A 267 23.61 -15.92 20.57
C GLY A 267 23.13 -15.84 19.13
N ASN A 268 24.00 -15.41 18.22
CA ASN A 268 23.73 -15.35 16.79
C ASN A 268 23.97 -16.71 16.07
N ASP A 269 24.10 -17.82 16.80
CA ASP A 269 24.25 -19.21 16.30
C ASP A 269 25.07 -19.33 14.99
N GLU A 270 26.39 -19.06 15.08
CA GLU A 270 27.34 -19.13 13.95
C GLU A 270 27.08 -18.15 12.77
N VAL A 271 26.22 -17.13 12.95
CA VAL A 271 26.04 -16.02 11.98
C VAL A 271 26.88 -14.79 12.42
N PRO A 272 28.11 -14.60 11.89
CA PRO A 272 29.05 -13.59 12.40
C PRO A 272 28.77 -12.17 11.90
N ILE A 273 27.90 -12.03 10.89
CA ILE A 273 27.51 -10.74 10.29
C ILE A 273 26.07 -10.82 9.78
N THR A 274 25.33 -9.71 9.91
CA THR A 274 24.01 -9.52 9.30
C THR A 274 23.98 -8.18 8.58
N ILE A 275 23.27 -8.06 7.46
CA ILE A 275 23.22 -6.83 6.67
C ILE A 275 21.77 -6.37 6.53
N TYR A 276 21.50 -5.15 6.98
CA TYR A 276 20.17 -4.55 6.97
C TYR A 276 20.09 -3.44 5.92
N ASN A 277 18.98 -3.37 5.18
CA ASN A 277 18.71 -2.31 4.20
C ASN A 277 17.88 -1.19 4.87
N VAL A 278 18.52 -0.18 5.44
CA VAL A 278 17.79 0.86 6.18
C VAL A 278 17.59 2.09 5.28
N GLY A 279 16.38 2.22 4.73
CA GLY A 279 15.98 3.34 3.86
C GLY A 279 16.52 3.29 2.42
N GLY A 280 17.16 2.19 2.00
CA GLY A 280 17.85 2.07 0.71
C GLY A 280 19.38 2.19 0.81
N ASP A 281 19.96 2.16 2.01
CA ASP A 281 21.40 2.06 2.25
C ASP A 281 21.72 0.85 3.16
N PRO A 282 22.80 0.08 2.88
CA PRO A 282 23.18 -1.08 3.68
C PRO A 282 23.91 -0.69 4.98
N TYR A 283 23.60 -1.43 6.04
CA TYR A 283 24.30 -1.40 7.31
C TYR A 283 24.78 -2.82 7.67
N TYR A 284 26.10 -2.96 7.83
CA TYR A 284 26.77 -4.21 8.17
C TYR A 284 26.88 -4.31 9.70
N VAL A 285 26.25 -5.31 10.29
CA VAL A 285 26.16 -5.48 11.75
C VAL A 285 26.89 -6.76 12.15
N ILE A 286 27.90 -6.60 12.99
CA ILE A 286 28.61 -7.72 13.65
C ILE A 286 28.16 -7.73 15.10
N SER A 287 27.67 -8.88 15.58
CA SER A 287 27.23 -9.05 16.96
C SER A 287 27.81 -10.31 17.59
N HIS A 288 28.27 -10.17 18.83
CA HIS A 288 28.90 -11.23 19.61
C HIS A 288 28.81 -10.91 21.10
N TYR A 289 28.97 -11.89 21.98
CA TYR A 289 29.09 -11.66 23.41
C TYR A 289 30.43 -11.01 23.79
N SER A 290 30.49 -10.26 24.89
CA SER A 290 31.77 -9.72 25.41
C SER A 290 32.64 -10.78 26.11
N LYS A 291 32.06 -11.93 26.45
CA LYS A 291 32.71 -13.13 26.99
C LYS A 291 32.09 -14.38 26.35
N ILE A 292 32.87 -15.45 26.21
CA ILE A 292 32.39 -16.77 25.79
C ILE A 292 31.21 -17.18 26.69
N TYR A 293 30.11 -17.63 26.09
CA TYR A 293 28.85 -17.86 26.81
C TYR A 293 28.94 -19.03 27.80
N ASP A 294 29.57 -20.14 27.39
CA ASP A 294 29.92 -21.25 28.27
C ASP A 294 31.16 -20.88 29.13
N SER A 295 31.10 -21.10 30.44
CA SER A 295 32.24 -20.88 31.34
C SER A 295 33.24 -22.04 31.40
N GLY A 296 32.92 -23.18 30.78
CA GLY A 296 33.67 -24.43 30.87
C GLY A 296 33.40 -25.23 32.15
N GLU A 297 32.59 -24.70 33.09
CA GLU A 297 32.11 -25.46 34.25
C GLU A 297 30.81 -26.22 33.92
N THR A 298 30.64 -27.41 34.50
CA THR A 298 29.41 -28.22 34.38
C THR A 298 28.67 -28.26 35.71
N ASP A 299 27.37 -27.96 35.69
CA ASP A 299 26.49 -28.08 36.84
C ASP A 299 26.35 -29.55 37.27
N THR A 300 26.64 -29.82 38.54
CA THR A 300 26.76 -31.19 39.05
C THR A 300 25.43 -31.91 39.33
N GLU A 301 24.29 -31.20 39.29
CA GLU A 301 22.96 -31.79 39.52
C GLU A 301 22.23 -32.07 38.20
N THR A 302 22.39 -31.20 37.20
CA THR A 302 21.71 -31.24 35.90
C THR A 302 22.58 -31.81 34.78
N GLY A 303 23.90 -31.67 34.85
CA GLY A 303 24.83 -32.07 33.80
C GLY A 303 24.94 -31.13 32.60
N PHE A 304 24.30 -29.94 32.66
CA PHE A 304 24.47 -28.87 31.69
C PHE A 304 25.69 -28.00 32.03
N PHE A 305 26.17 -27.21 31.06
CA PHE A 305 27.22 -26.22 31.31
C PHE A 305 26.71 -25.05 32.18
N ILE A 306 27.61 -24.23 32.72
CA ILE A 306 27.25 -23.03 33.51
C ILE A 306 27.52 -21.77 32.67
N PRO A 307 26.53 -20.90 32.43
CA PRO A 307 26.74 -19.66 31.68
C PRO A 307 27.65 -18.65 32.38
N THR A 308 28.48 -17.96 31.60
CA THR A 308 29.40 -16.92 32.07
C THR A 308 28.65 -15.69 32.59
N LYS A 309 28.94 -15.30 33.84
CA LYS A 309 28.25 -14.20 34.53
C LYS A 309 28.75 -12.82 34.11
N ASP A 310 27.89 -11.82 34.34
CA ASP A 310 28.11 -10.40 34.00
C ASP A 310 28.50 -10.19 32.54
N ASN A 311 27.83 -10.90 31.63
CA ASN A 311 28.07 -10.86 30.18
C ASN A 311 27.19 -9.81 29.48
N SER A 312 27.52 -9.47 28.24
CA SER A 312 26.84 -8.45 27.44
C SER A 312 26.89 -8.80 25.95
N VAL A 313 25.93 -8.30 25.17
CA VAL A 313 25.99 -8.35 23.70
C VAL A 313 26.69 -7.10 23.20
N VAL A 314 27.76 -7.29 22.43
CA VAL A 314 28.40 -6.25 21.64
C VAL A 314 27.72 -6.20 20.28
N ILE A 315 27.39 -5.01 19.79
CA ILE A 315 26.80 -4.79 18.46
C ILE A 315 27.60 -3.67 17.79
N LYS A 316 28.24 -3.99 16.67
CA LYS A 316 29.04 -3.05 15.88
C LYS A 316 28.45 -2.89 14.51
N THR A 317 27.98 -1.67 14.24
CA THR A 317 27.30 -1.34 13.00
C THR A 317 28.19 -0.46 12.14
N TYR A 318 28.39 -0.88 10.90
CA TYR A 318 29.17 -0.17 9.91
C TYR A 318 28.28 0.29 8.75
N ASP A 319 28.52 1.50 8.24
CA ASP A 319 27.82 2.01 7.07
C ASP A 319 28.27 1.35 5.76
N LYS A 320 27.66 1.75 4.63
CA LYS A 320 28.01 1.32 3.27
C LYS A 320 29.46 1.58 2.83
N ASN A 321 30.23 2.37 3.59
CA ASN A 321 31.65 2.68 3.40
C ASN A 321 32.54 1.94 4.42
N TYR A 322 31.96 1.03 5.23
CA TYR A 322 32.58 0.32 6.34
C TYR A 322 33.11 1.23 7.46
N THR A 323 32.53 2.41 7.62
CA THR A 323 32.77 3.31 8.76
C THR A 323 31.92 2.82 9.93
N LEU A 324 32.54 2.58 11.08
CA LEU A 324 31.82 2.25 12.32
C LEU A 324 30.94 3.46 12.70
N VAL A 325 29.62 3.27 12.71
CA VAL A 325 28.66 4.31 13.12
C VAL A 325 28.28 4.15 14.60
N ASP A 326 27.98 2.93 15.04
CA ASP A 326 27.64 2.61 16.43
C ASP A 326 28.45 1.41 16.95
N ASP A 327 28.78 1.43 18.25
CA ASP A 327 29.50 0.37 18.99
C ASP A 327 28.82 0.18 20.35
N LEU A 328 27.74 -0.60 20.37
CA LEU A 328 26.88 -0.83 21.53
C LEU A 328 27.42 -1.99 22.37
N ASN A 329 27.26 -1.92 23.68
CA ASN A 329 27.65 -2.98 24.63
C ASN A 329 26.54 -3.19 25.67
N ILE A 330 25.51 -3.94 25.28
CA ILE A 330 24.24 -4.07 26.00
C ILE A 330 24.34 -5.19 27.05
N PRO A 331 24.25 -4.89 28.36
CA PRO A 331 24.32 -5.91 29.42
C PRO A 331 23.18 -6.92 29.31
N ILE A 332 23.48 -8.20 29.62
CA ILE A 332 22.45 -9.24 29.70
C ILE A 332 21.94 -9.28 31.15
N PRO A 333 20.70 -8.83 31.43
CA PRO A 333 20.17 -8.84 32.79
C PRO A 333 19.82 -10.27 33.20
N ALA A 334 20.06 -10.65 34.46
CA ALA A 334 19.68 -11.97 34.97
C ALA A 334 18.16 -12.24 34.82
N ALA A 335 17.79 -13.50 34.62
CA ALA A 335 16.41 -13.96 34.75
C ALA A 335 16.13 -14.39 36.20
N ASP A 336 14.87 -14.29 36.64
CA ASP A 336 14.48 -14.65 38.01
C ASP A 336 14.35 -16.18 38.22
N ASP A 337 14.14 -16.94 37.13
CA ASP A 337 13.78 -18.37 37.13
C ASP A 337 14.74 -19.27 36.32
N THR A 338 15.72 -18.71 35.60
CA THR A 338 16.78 -19.48 34.91
C THR A 338 18.14 -18.78 34.99
N GLN A 339 19.22 -19.56 34.93
CA GLN A 339 20.57 -19.03 34.67
C GLN A 339 20.92 -18.98 33.18
N TYR A 340 20.09 -19.58 32.32
CA TYR A 340 20.28 -19.76 30.89
C TYR A 340 19.49 -18.72 30.09
N ARG A 341 19.81 -17.45 30.29
CA ARG A 341 19.37 -16.37 29.38
C ARG A 341 20.43 -16.14 28.33
N MET A 342 20.03 -16.23 27.07
CA MET A 342 20.80 -15.84 25.89
C MET A 342 20.30 -14.49 25.35
N ALA A 343 21.04 -13.88 24.42
CA ALA A 343 20.66 -12.64 23.74
C ALA A 343 21.23 -12.58 22.32
N GLN A 344 20.46 -12.09 21.36
CA GLN A 344 20.83 -12.00 19.94
C GLN A 344 20.14 -10.83 19.22
N ILE A 345 20.55 -10.55 17.98
CA ILE A 345 19.93 -9.55 17.09
C ILE A 345 19.67 -10.14 15.69
N GLY A 346 18.53 -9.77 15.08
CA GLY A 346 18.09 -10.23 13.74
C GLY A 346 16.75 -10.97 13.75
N ASN A 347 16.36 -11.54 14.89
CA ASN A 347 15.10 -12.27 15.04
C ASN A 347 13.85 -11.37 15.16
N PHE A 348 13.96 -10.07 14.86
CA PHE A 348 12.83 -9.14 14.81
C PHE A 348 12.66 -8.50 13.43
N GLU A 349 12.98 -9.28 12.38
CA GLU A 349 12.80 -8.93 10.97
C GLU A 349 13.46 -7.58 10.62
N ASP A 350 12.90 -6.85 9.65
CA ASP A 350 13.30 -5.52 9.16
C ASP A 350 13.44 -4.46 10.27
N TRP A 351 12.80 -4.66 11.44
CA TRP A 351 12.86 -3.75 12.58
C TRP A 351 13.94 -4.10 13.61
N SER A 352 14.72 -5.17 13.39
CA SER A 352 15.91 -5.48 14.21
C SER A 352 16.93 -4.33 14.23
N VAL A 353 17.06 -3.61 13.10
CA VAL A 353 17.86 -2.39 12.95
C VAL A 353 17.12 -1.42 12.04
N SER A 354 16.75 -0.24 12.55
CA SER A 354 15.84 0.69 11.87
C SER A 354 16.19 2.17 12.09
N LYS A 355 15.57 3.08 11.33
CA LYS A 355 15.59 4.54 11.52
C LYS A 355 14.17 5.08 11.43
N GLY A 356 13.80 6.07 12.25
CA GLY A 356 12.45 6.65 12.22
C GLY A 356 11.34 5.71 12.70
N MET A 357 11.69 4.52 13.22
CA MET A 357 10.73 3.58 13.80
C MET A 357 10.52 3.90 15.27
N PHE A 358 11.58 3.76 16.10
CA PHE A 358 11.51 3.97 17.55
C PHE A 358 12.01 5.34 18.02
N THR A 359 12.66 6.11 17.15
CA THR A 359 13.18 7.46 17.41
C THR A 359 13.09 8.36 16.17
N ASP A 360 12.67 9.61 16.35
CA ASP A 360 12.52 10.62 15.29
C ASP A 360 13.81 11.42 15.02
N ASP A 361 14.93 11.02 15.62
CA ASP A 361 16.22 11.72 15.58
C ASP A 361 17.07 11.40 14.33
N GLY A 362 16.64 10.43 13.52
CA GLY A 362 17.35 9.97 12.33
C GLY A 362 18.55 9.04 12.63
N ASN A 363 18.78 8.69 13.89
CA ASN A 363 19.78 7.70 14.29
C ASN A 363 19.23 6.27 14.17
N LEU A 364 20.11 5.28 14.38
CA LEU A 364 19.73 3.86 14.35
C LEU A 364 19.11 3.43 15.68
N ALA A 365 18.08 2.60 15.61
CA ALA A 365 17.48 1.92 16.75
C ALA A 365 17.50 0.40 16.55
N TYR A 366 17.72 -0.33 17.64
CA TYR A 366 18.09 -1.75 17.66
C TYR A 366 17.10 -2.56 18.50
N VAL A 367 16.67 -3.73 18.01
CA VAL A 367 15.86 -4.67 18.81
C VAL A 367 16.70 -5.90 19.19
N VAL A 368 17.01 -6.00 20.49
CA VAL A 368 17.67 -7.18 21.07
C VAL A 368 16.61 -8.19 21.49
N THR A 369 16.82 -9.44 21.09
CA THR A 369 15.99 -10.58 21.47
C THR A 369 16.70 -11.35 22.59
N TYR A 370 16.21 -11.24 23.82
CA TYR A 370 16.58 -12.13 24.92
C TYR A 370 15.78 -13.43 24.82
N TYR A 371 16.37 -14.55 25.20
CA TYR A 371 15.68 -15.84 25.23
C TYR A 371 16.14 -16.71 26.41
N ASP A 372 15.17 -17.13 27.22
CA ASP A 372 15.35 -17.89 28.46
C ASP A 372 15.10 -19.38 28.18
N MET A 373 16.12 -20.23 28.31
CA MET A 373 15.88 -21.69 28.34
C MET A 373 15.22 -22.05 29.68
N THR A 374 13.98 -22.55 29.64
CA THR A 374 13.19 -22.86 30.84
C THR A 374 12.80 -24.33 30.94
N THR A 375 13.18 -24.95 32.06
CA THR A 375 12.87 -26.36 32.39
C THR A 375 11.42 -26.58 32.78
N LYS A 376 10.61 -25.51 32.88
CA LYS A 376 9.18 -25.57 33.22
C LYS A 376 8.32 -26.09 32.07
N VAL A 377 8.72 -25.81 30.83
CA VAL A 377 8.03 -26.22 29.58
C VAL A 377 8.95 -26.88 28.53
N ASP A 378 10.24 -27.09 28.84
CA ASP A 378 11.24 -27.71 27.94
C ASP A 378 11.40 -26.94 26.60
N ASP A 379 11.35 -25.60 26.69
CA ASP A 379 11.27 -24.65 25.57
C ASP A 379 11.97 -23.31 25.90
N TYR A 380 12.09 -22.42 24.92
CA TYR A 380 12.65 -21.07 25.04
C TYR A 380 11.57 -19.99 25.20
N ARG A 381 11.73 -19.13 26.20
CA ARG A 381 10.86 -17.97 26.45
C ARG A 381 11.55 -16.66 26.03
N TYR A 382 11.04 -16.03 24.98
CA TYR A 382 11.63 -14.87 24.31
C TYR A 382 11.15 -13.54 24.92
N SER A 383 11.97 -12.50 24.77
CA SER A 383 11.66 -11.11 25.13
C SER A 383 12.38 -10.13 24.21
N PHE A 384 11.62 -9.20 23.62
CA PHE A 384 12.06 -8.25 22.60
C PHE A 384 12.14 -6.85 23.21
N VAL A 385 13.30 -6.20 23.11
CA VAL A 385 13.61 -4.94 23.79
C VAL A 385 14.28 -3.97 22.82
N ALA A 386 13.74 -2.77 22.71
CA ALA A 386 14.24 -1.71 21.84
C ALA A 386 15.30 -0.85 22.55
N TYR A 387 16.37 -0.51 21.83
CA TYR A 387 17.50 0.29 22.27
C TYR A 387 17.81 1.39 21.25
N ASP A 388 18.33 2.53 21.72
CA ASP A 388 18.84 3.59 20.86
C ASP A 388 20.29 3.33 20.41
N HIS A 389 20.85 4.24 19.61
CA HIS A 389 22.20 4.15 19.08
C HIS A 389 23.32 4.25 20.15
N GLU A 390 23.02 4.75 21.36
CA GLU A 390 23.95 4.76 22.49
C GLU A 390 23.86 3.47 23.33
N GLY A 391 22.85 2.63 23.09
CA GLY A 391 22.54 1.45 23.91
C GLY A 391 21.72 1.75 25.16
N ASN A 392 21.08 2.93 25.25
CA ASN A 392 20.03 3.15 26.24
C ASN A 392 18.77 2.36 25.83
N LYS A 393 18.07 1.79 26.80
CA LYS A 393 16.81 1.08 26.55
C LYS A 393 15.67 2.07 26.30
N ILE A 394 15.03 1.96 25.13
CA ILE A 394 13.81 2.71 24.77
C ILE A 394 12.59 2.08 25.42
N GLY A 395 12.41 0.76 25.30
CA GLY A 395 11.22 0.07 25.82
C GLY A 395 11.27 -1.46 25.70
N ASP A 396 10.42 -2.15 26.46
CA ASP A 396 10.10 -3.56 26.24
C ASP A 396 8.96 -3.66 25.22
N ILE A 397 9.20 -4.31 24.08
CA ILE A 397 8.15 -4.53 23.06
C ILE A 397 7.20 -5.62 23.56
N CYS A 398 7.74 -6.82 23.81
CA CYS A 398 6.97 -7.92 24.40
C CYS A 398 7.89 -8.89 25.13
N THR A 399 7.39 -9.50 26.20
CA THR A 399 8.09 -10.50 27.03
C THR A 399 7.24 -11.75 27.19
N GLY A 400 7.81 -12.87 27.63
CA GLY A 400 7.05 -14.11 27.85
C GLY A 400 6.55 -14.78 26.56
N VAL A 401 7.25 -14.56 25.45
CA VAL A 401 6.86 -15.03 24.11
C VAL A 401 7.37 -16.45 23.87
N TYR A 402 6.60 -17.28 23.16
CA TYR A 402 6.92 -18.68 22.88
C TYR A 402 6.63 -19.06 21.42
N ASN A 403 7.54 -19.80 20.79
CA ASN A 403 7.44 -20.42 19.45
C ASN A 403 7.19 -19.52 18.22
N THR A 404 6.44 -18.42 18.32
CA THR A 404 6.17 -17.56 17.15
C THR A 404 5.79 -16.12 17.52
N TRP A 405 6.24 -15.21 16.66
CA TRP A 405 5.88 -13.81 16.55
C TRP A 405 5.97 -13.43 15.06
N PHE A 406 5.24 -12.41 14.65
CA PHE A 406 5.23 -11.92 13.26
C PHE A 406 4.57 -10.54 13.17
N LYS A 407 5.00 -9.73 12.19
CA LYS A 407 4.31 -8.51 11.80
C LYS A 407 2.89 -8.81 11.29
N LEU A 408 1.95 -7.91 11.56
CA LEU A 408 0.65 -7.82 10.89
C LEU A 408 0.70 -6.71 9.83
N ASN A 409 -0.05 -6.89 8.75
CA ASN A 409 -0.12 -5.98 7.59
C ASN A 409 -0.27 -4.50 8.01
N SER A 410 0.39 -3.59 7.31
CA SER A 410 0.28 -2.15 7.56
C SER A 410 -1.11 -1.64 7.20
N ILE A 411 -1.75 -0.87 8.08
CA ILE A 411 -3.04 -0.20 7.79
C ILE A 411 -2.79 1.32 7.71
N PRO A 412 -3.25 2.04 6.67
CA PRO A 412 -3.14 3.49 6.60
C PRO A 412 -3.77 4.19 7.81
N GLY A 413 -3.03 5.16 8.39
CA GLY A 413 -3.45 5.92 9.58
C GLY A 413 -3.22 5.21 10.94
N GLU A 414 -3.04 3.89 10.95
CA GLU A 414 -2.86 3.09 12.17
C GLU A 414 -1.39 2.85 12.52
N GLU A 415 -1.11 2.57 13.80
CA GLU A 415 0.19 2.04 14.22
C GLU A 415 0.46 0.65 13.59
N GLU A 416 1.74 0.37 13.41
CA GLU A 416 2.24 -0.96 13.04
C GLU A 416 1.96 -1.97 14.16
N GLN A 417 1.64 -3.22 13.84
CA GLN A 417 1.29 -4.22 14.84
C GLN A 417 2.15 -5.48 14.71
N VAL A 418 2.58 -6.02 15.85
CA VAL A 418 3.27 -7.31 15.94
C VAL A 418 2.49 -8.23 16.86
N ALA A 419 2.29 -9.46 16.40
CA ALA A 419 1.69 -10.55 17.16
C ALA A 419 2.75 -11.38 17.88
N PHE A 420 2.47 -11.79 19.10
CA PHE A 420 3.34 -12.61 19.93
C PHE A 420 2.54 -13.73 20.60
N MET A 421 2.86 -14.99 20.33
CA MET A 421 2.24 -16.11 21.05
C MET A 421 2.88 -16.25 22.45
N GLN A 422 2.07 -16.52 23.47
CA GLN A 422 2.51 -16.64 24.87
C GLN A 422 1.82 -17.82 25.56
N TYR A 423 2.47 -18.36 26.59
CA TYR A 423 1.88 -19.27 27.57
C TYR A 423 1.50 -18.49 28.83
N VAL A 424 0.25 -18.61 29.27
CA VAL A 424 -0.25 -17.93 30.48
C VAL A 424 0.38 -18.57 31.71
N ASP A 425 1.04 -17.77 32.55
CA ASP A 425 1.81 -18.23 33.72
C ASP A 425 2.79 -19.40 33.40
N ASP A 426 3.39 -19.39 32.20
CA ASP A 426 4.16 -20.48 31.58
C ASP A 426 3.50 -21.89 31.66
N ASP A 427 2.18 -21.97 31.48
CA ASP A 427 1.42 -23.23 31.29
C ASP A 427 1.18 -23.48 29.78
N GLU A 428 1.84 -24.48 29.21
CA GLU A 428 1.74 -24.85 27.77
C GLU A 428 0.28 -25.14 27.31
N SER A 429 -0.61 -25.49 28.24
CA SER A 429 -2.02 -25.77 27.97
C SER A 429 -2.91 -24.52 27.92
N GLN A 430 -2.39 -23.37 28.35
CA GLN A 430 -3.09 -22.09 28.39
C GLN A 430 -2.39 -21.08 27.48
N GLN A 431 -2.83 -20.99 26.23
CA GLN A 431 -2.19 -20.17 25.20
C GLN A 431 -2.95 -18.86 24.98
N GLN A 432 -2.22 -17.80 24.61
CA GLN A 432 -2.79 -16.53 24.15
C GLN A 432 -1.91 -15.90 23.08
N ILE A 433 -2.46 -14.98 22.30
CA ILE A 433 -1.68 -14.11 21.40
C ILE A 433 -1.81 -12.67 21.90
N LYS A 434 -0.69 -12.04 22.23
CA LYS A 434 -0.62 -10.62 22.57
C LYS A 434 -0.30 -9.83 21.30
N ILE A 435 -1.06 -8.78 21.03
CA ILE A 435 -0.77 -7.81 19.96
C ILE A 435 -0.25 -6.53 20.60
N VAL A 436 0.82 -5.98 20.02
CA VAL A 436 1.47 -4.75 20.46
C VAL A 436 1.57 -3.80 19.27
N ASN A 437 1.12 -2.55 19.48
CA ASN A 437 1.36 -1.47 18.55
C ASN A 437 2.81 -0.98 18.66
N LEU A 438 3.41 -0.65 17.52
CA LEU A 438 4.70 0.02 17.40
C LEU A 438 4.53 1.36 16.66
N PRO A 439 5.23 2.43 17.11
CA PRO A 439 6.27 2.44 18.14
C PRO A 439 5.81 2.70 19.58
N SER A 440 4.51 2.90 19.86
CA SER A 440 4.04 3.22 21.22
C SER A 440 4.31 2.15 22.29
N PHE A 441 4.65 0.92 21.88
CA PHE A 441 4.71 -0.30 22.69
C PHE A 441 3.39 -0.60 23.43
N SER A 442 2.28 0.01 23.00
CA SER A 442 1.01 -0.13 23.67
C SER A 442 0.39 -1.50 23.35
N GLN A 443 -0.13 -2.17 24.38
CA GLN A 443 -0.81 -3.45 24.20
C GLN A 443 -2.24 -3.20 23.74
N THR A 444 -2.48 -3.39 22.44
CA THR A 444 -3.78 -3.21 21.79
C THR A 444 -4.80 -4.22 22.32
N VAL A 445 -4.45 -5.51 22.27
CA VAL A 445 -5.37 -6.60 22.65
C VAL A 445 -4.62 -7.88 23.03
N THR A 446 -5.31 -8.77 23.75
CA THR A 446 -4.84 -10.14 24.02
C THR A 446 -5.91 -11.12 23.58
N MET A 447 -5.63 -11.87 22.52
CA MET A 447 -6.50 -12.91 21.98
C MET A 447 -6.38 -14.19 22.82
N PRO A 448 -7.49 -14.70 23.40
CA PRO A 448 -7.48 -15.97 24.12
C PRO A 448 -7.38 -17.15 23.15
N ALA A 449 -6.94 -18.33 23.63
CA ALA A 449 -6.92 -19.57 22.84
C ALA A 449 -8.27 -19.95 22.19
N TYR A 450 -9.41 -19.44 22.69
CA TYR A 450 -10.74 -19.79 22.20
C TYR A 450 -11.62 -18.56 21.97
N ILE A 451 -12.24 -18.47 20.79
CA ILE A 451 -13.25 -17.45 20.44
C ILE A 451 -14.51 -18.18 19.95
N ASP A 452 -15.66 -17.90 20.57
CA ASP A 452 -16.92 -18.64 20.41
C ASP A 452 -16.74 -20.18 20.45
N ASP A 453 -16.04 -20.65 21.49
CA ASP A 453 -15.62 -22.06 21.71
C ASP A 453 -14.71 -22.67 20.60
N ASN A 454 -14.30 -21.90 19.59
CA ASN A 454 -13.37 -22.35 18.55
C ASN A 454 -11.92 -22.10 18.96
N LEU A 455 -11.07 -23.13 18.90
CA LEU A 455 -9.61 -23.00 19.04
C LEU A 455 -9.04 -22.13 17.91
N ILE A 456 -8.35 -21.04 18.27
CA ILE A 456 -7.71 -20.13 17.30
C ILE A 456 -6.46 -20.73 16.65
N SER A 457 -5.80 -19.98 15.75
CA SER A 457 -4.55 -20.37 15.11
C SER A 457 -3.61 -19.16 15.05
N THR A 458 -2.31 -19.40 15.06
CA THR A 458 -1.27 -18.40 14.76
C THR A 458 -1.23 -17.99 13.27
N VAL A 459 -2.11 -18.53 12.44
CA VAL A 459 -2.33 -18.09 11.06
C VAL A 459 -3.44 -17.04 11.08
N PHE A 460 -3.05 -15.78 11.30
CA PHE A 460 -3.94 -14.63 11.25
C PHE A 460 -3.20 -13.38 10.76
N ASN A 461 -3.94 -12.37 10.30
CA ASN A 461 -3.42 -11.06 9.92
C ASN A 461 -4.53 -9.99 10.09
N ARG A 462 -4.36 -8.75 9.61
CA ARG A 462 -5.39 -7.69 9.60
C ARG A 462 -5.63 -7.08 8.21
N TYR A 463 -6.83 -6.55 7.98
CA TYR A 463 -7.28 -5.97 6.71
C TYR A 463 -8.38 -4.92 6.91
N GLY A 464 -8.39 -3.88 6.07
CA GLY A 464 -9.32 -2.74 6.11
C GLY A 464 -8.63 -1.42 6.48
N SER A 465 -9.42 -0.36 6.65
CA SER A 465 -8.97 0.99 7.06
C SER A 465 -9.03 1.17 8.58
N GLY A 466 -8.40 2.22 9.14
CA GLY A 466 -8.28 2.43 10.59
C GLY A 466 -9.59 2.31 11.39
N ASP A 467 -10.67 2.98 10.96
CA ASP A 467 -11.98 2.91 11.63
C ASP A 467 -12.75 1.60 11.37
N SER A 468 -12.36 0.80 10.38
CA SER A 468 -13.16 -0.32 9.86
C SER A 468 -12.53 -1.71 10.01
N TYR A 469 -11.22 -1.81 10.29
CA TYR A 469 -10.45 -3.04 10.06
C TYR A 469 -10.90 -4.26 10.86
N LYS A 470 -10.49 -5.42 10.36
CA LYS A 470 -10.78 -6.73 10.93
C LYS A 470 -9.49 -7.54 11.07
N TYR A 471 -9.36 -8.28 12.16
CA TYR A 471 -8.41 -9.39 12.20
C TYR A 471 -9.02 -10.58 11.46
N ILE A 472 -8.29 -11.07 10.45
CA ILE A 472 -8.64 -12.24 9.64
C ILE A 472 -7.86 -13.43 10.18
N MET A 473 -8.55 -14.49 10.62
CA MET A 473 -7.92 -15.59 11.36
C MET A 473 -8.43 -16.96 10.92
N LYS A 474 -7.50 -17.87 10.58
CA LYS A 474 -7.83 -19.30 10.39
C LYS A 474 -8.24 -19.91 11.74
N LEU A 475 -9.37 -20.61 11.79
CA LEU A 475 -9.69 -21.46 12.95
C LEU A 475 -8.98 -22.82 12.86
N SER A 476 -8.63 -23.40 14.01
CA SER A 476 -7.91 -24.69 14.07
C SER A 476 -8.82 -25.93 13.97
N GLN A 477 -10.14 -25.74 14.00
CA GLN A 477 -11.14 -26.80 13.84
C GLN A 477 -12.24 -26.34 12.86
N GLY A 478 -12.78 -27.29 12.09
CA GLY A 478 -13.90 -27.07 11.18
C GLY A 478 -15.12 -27.91 11.57
N ASP A 479 -16.32 -27.45 11.18
CA ASP A 479 -17.60 -28.02 11.62
C ASP A 479 -18.12 -29.09 10.66
N ILE A 480 -18.47 -30.28 11.14
CA ILE A 480 -19.14 -31.33 10.33
C ILE A 480 -20.65 -31.03 10.22
N ASP A 481 -21.18 -30.90 9.00
CA ASP A 481 -22.62 -30.68 8.77
C ASP A 481 -23.47 -31.98 8.65
N ASN A 482 -24.75 -31.82 8.28
CA ASN A 482 -25.75 -32.89 8.21
C ASN A 482 -25.54 -33.95 7.12
N ASP A 483 -24.96 -33.59 5.98
CA ASP A 483 -24.55 -34.60 4.98
C ASP A 483 -23.30 -35.31 5.51
N GLY A 484 -22.38 -34.52 6.06
CA GLY A 484 -21.18 -34.96 6.78
C GLY A 484 -19.98 -34.08 6.46
N ASN A 485 -20.22 -32.77 6.25
CA ASN A 485 -19.25 -31.91 5.59
C ASN A 485 -18.43 -31.16 6.64
N VAL A 486 -17.12 -31.40 6.82
CA VAL A 486 -16.32 -30.34 7.47
C VAL A 486 -16.29 -29.12 6.56
N ILE A 487 -16.73 -28.02 7.15
CA ILE A 487 -16.60 -26.67 6.67
C ILE A 487 -15.35 -26.07 7.33
N ALA A 488 -14.37 -25.66 6.54
CA ALA A 488 -13.26 -24.87 7.03
C ALA A 488 -13.72 -23.42 7.27
N LYS A 489 -13.20 -22.79 8.32
CA LYS A 489 -13.62 -21.45 8.76
C LYS A 489 -12.45 -20.48 8.82
N VAL A 490 -12.68 -19.28 8.28
CA VAL A 490 -11.88 -18.08 8.55
C VAL A 490 -12.77 -17.12 9.33
N ALA A 491 -12.31 -16.71 10.51
CA ALA A 491 -12.98 -15.74 11.36
C ALA A 491 -12.59 -14.33 10.95
N TRP A 492 -13.58 -13.46 10.88
CA TRP A 492 -13.41 -12.01 10.80
C TRP A 492 -13.77 -11.45 12.18
N LEU A 493 -12.80 -10.81 12.83
CA LEU A 493 -12.92 -10.30 14.18
C LEU A 493 -12.77 -8.78 14.17
N ASN A 494 -13.61 -8.06 14.90
CA ASN A 494 -13.38 -6.64 15.18
C ASN A 494 -12.15 -6.46 16.10
N PRO A 495 -11.60 -5.23 16.24
CA PRO A 495 -10.48 -4.97 17.14
C PRO A 495 -10.74 -5.31 18.62
N ASP A 496 -12.01 -5.34 19.05
CA ASP A 496 -12.43 -5.79 20.39
C ASP A 496 -12.58 -7.32 20.54
N LEU A 497 -12.24 -8.08 19.48
CA LEU A 497 -12.39 -9.53 19.31
C LEU A 497 -13.83 -10.04 19.25
N SER A 498 -14.84 -9.17 19.10
CA SER A 498 -16.17 -9.62 18.71
C SER A 498 -16.15 -10.22 17.30
N VAL A 499 -16.82 -11.35 17.11
CA VAL A 499 -16.93 -12.00 15.80
C VAL A 499 -17.88 -11.18 14.93
N ASP A 500 -17.38 -10.70 13.80
CA ASP A 500 -18.17 -10.06 12.74
C ASP A 500 -18.87 -11.15 11.91
N ARG A 501 -18.07 -12.05 11.30
CA ARG A 501 -18.56 -13.18 10.50
C ARG A 501 -17.55 -14.32 10.42
N TYR A 502 -17.99 -15.42 9.81
CA TYR A 502 -17.13 -16.52 9.39
C TYR A 502 -17.27 -16.77 7.88
N THR A 503 -16.19 -16.63 7.12
CA THR A 503 -16.08 -17.20 5.77
C THR A 503 -16.00 -18.72 5.89
N LYS A 504 -16.74 -19.44 5.04
CA LYS A 504 -17.02 -20.89 5.21
C LYS A 504 -16.74 -21.68 3.93
N PHE A 505 -15.56 -22.30 3.85
CA PHE A 505 -15.16 -23.11 2.70
C PHE A 505 -15.59 -24.57 2.87
N ASN A 506 -16.37 -25.08 1.93
CA ASN A 506 -16.78 -26.49 1.90
C ASN A 506 -15.85 -27.30 0.97
N LEU A 507 -15.16 -28.30 1.53
CA LEU A 507 -13.96 -28.90 0.93
C LEU A 507 -14.16 -30.33 0.35
N GLY A 508 -15.38 -30.87 0.31
CA GLY A 508 -15.67 -32.18 -0.32
C GLY A 508 -15.29 -33.42 0.52
N GLN A 509 -15.77 -34.63 0.18
CA GLN A 509 -15.60 -35.81 1.07
C GLN A 509 -14.17 -36.10 1.46
N GLN A 510 -13.91 -36.12 2.77
CA GLN A 510 -12.67 -36.55 3.41
C GLN A 510 -11.43 -35.81 2.89
N ALA A 511 -11.17 -34.60 3.41
CA ALA A 511 -9.92 -33.86 3.14
C ALA A 511 -9.14 -33.47 4.40
N GLU A 512 -7.82 -33.57 4.36
CA GLU A 512 -6.94 -33.37 5.52
C GLU A 512 -6.13 -32.07 5.47
N ASN A 513 -5.72 -31.56 6.64
CA ASN A 513 -4.86 -30.37 6.79
C ASN A 513 -5.29 -29.14 5.98
N PHE A 514 -6.38 -28.47 6.37
CA PHE A 514 -6.69 -27.12 5.85
C PHE A 514 -5.60 -26.14 6.30
N MET A 515 -4.85 -25.60 5.34
CA MET A 515 -3.79 -24.62 5.57
C MET A 515 -4.07 -23.41 4.67
N LEU A 516 -4.14 -22.24 5.31
CA LEU A 516 -4.47 -20.94 4.72
C LEU A 516 -3.21 -20.09 4.67
N THR A 517 -3.03 -19.31 3.60
CA THR A 517 -1.98 -18.28 3.52
C THR A 517 -2.60 -16.92 3.85
N LEU A 518 -2.00 -16.19 4.80
CA LEU A 518 -2.38 -14.82 5.20
C LEU A 518 -1.13 -13.91 5.30
N ALA A 519 -0.18 -14.07 4.37
CA ALA A 519 0.91 -13.12 4.20
C ALA A 519 0.43 -11.90 3.41
N ASP A 520 1.01 -10.73 3.65
CA ASP A 520 0.53 -9.43 3.12
C ASP A 520 0.37 -9.43 1.59
N THR A 521 1.26 -10.11 0.85
CA THR A 521 1.19 -10.28 -0.61
C THR A 521 -0.04 -11.06 -1.11
N TYR A 522 -0.71 -11.82 -0.25
CA TYR A 522 -1.91 -12.60 -0.55
C TYR A 522 -3.20 -11.95 -0.03
N ILE A 523 -3.12 -10.94 0.84
CA ILE A 523 -4.28 -10.22 1.38
C ILE A 523 -4.58 -9.02 0.47
N ASN A 524 -4.94 -9.36 -0.77
CA ASN A 524 -5.26 -8.40 -1.81
C ASN A 524 -6.45 -8.95 -2.62
N PRO A 525 -7.62 -8.27 -2.61
CA PRO A 525 -8.80 -8.73 -3.34
C PRO A 525 -8.58 -8.78 -4.87
N TYR A 526 -7.59 -8.02 -5.37
CA TYR A 526 -7.26 -7.90 -6.78
C TYR A 526 -6.11 -8.83 -7.24
N LEU A 527 -5.77 -9.86 -6.46
CA LEU A 527 -4.64 -10.76 -6.77
C LEU A 527 -5.01 -11.86 -7.76
N PHE A 528 -6.10 -12.62 -7.55
CA PHE A 528 -6.50 -13.71 -8.44
C PHE A 528 -7.73 -13.37 -9.29
N ASN A 529 -8.53 -12.39 -8.87
CA ASN A 529 -9.56 -11.77 -9.70
C ASN A 529 -9.47 -10.23 -9.67
N THR A 530 -10.42 -9.50 -10.26
CA THR A 530 -10.45 -8.02 -10.27
C THR A 530 -11.58 -7.39 -9.44
N ASN A 531 -12.39 -8.17 -8.74
CA ASN A 531 -13.50 -7.66 -7.93
C ASN A 531 -13.08 -7.30 -6.51
N ASP A 532 -13.89 -6.53 -5.79
CA ASP A 532 -13.51 -5.92 -4.51
C ASP A 532 -13.56 -6.89 -3.32
N LYS A 533 -13.83 -8.18 -3.53
CA LYS A 533 -13.94 -9.18 -2.46
C LYS A 533 -12.59 -9.74 -2.06
N MET A 534 -12.38 -9.90 -0.75
CA MET A 534 -11.17 -10.59 -0.27
C MET A 534 -11.11 -12.05 -0.75
N GLU A 535 -9.97 -12.44 -1.30
CA GLU A 535 -9.68 -13.80 -1.77
C GLU A 535 -8.76 -14.55 -0.81
N PHE A 536 -8.98 -15.86 -0.71
CA PHE A 536 -8.26 -16.73 0.20
C PHE A 536 -7.55 -17.85 -0.56
N PHE A 537 -6.23 -17.85 -0.51
CA PHE A 537 -5.37 -18.92 -0.98
C PHE A 537 -5.23 -20.01 0.10
N PHE A 538 -5.59 -21.26 -0.21
CA PHE A 538 -5.45 -22.37 0.73
C PHE A 538 -5.24 -23.74 0.06
N GLN A 539 -4.71 -24.68 0.84
CA GLN A 539 -4.56 -26.09 0.46
C GLN A 539 -5.32 -27.02 1.42
N ALA A 540 -5.77 -28.16 0.88
CA ALA A 540 -6.30 -29.29 1.65
C ALA A 540 -6.09 -30.61 0.90
N LYS A 541 -5.97 -31.73 1.62
CA LYS A 541 -5.72 -33.07 1.05
C LYS A 541 -7.01 -33.82 0.72
N VAL A 542 -7.73 -33.44 -0.33
CA VAL A 542 -9.08 -33.94 -0.65
C VAL A 542 -9.07 -35.36 -1.24
N LYS A 543 -10.06 -36.19 -0.88
CA LYS A 543 -10.29 -37.50 -1.47
C LYS A 543 -10.44 -37.42 -2.99
N LYS A 544 -9.68 -38.26 -3.69
CA LYS A 544 -9.79 -38.43 -5.15
C LYS A 544 -11.12 -39.11 -5.50
N GLU A 545 -11.81 -38.61 -6.53
CA GLU A 545 -13.11 -39.16 -6.94
C GLU A 545 -12.98 -40.66 -7.32
N GLY A 546 -13.96 -41.46 -6.87
CA GLY A 546 -13.94 -42.93 -7.05
C GLY A 546 -12.90 -43.68 -6.20
N SER A 547 -12.11 -43.00 -5.38
CA SER A 547 -10.99 -43.58 -4.60
C SER A 547 -11.18 -43.45 -3.08
N THR A 548 -10.28 -44.06 -2.32
CA THR A 548 -10.07 -43.82 -0.88
C THR A 548 -8.77 -43.07 -0.58
N ALA A 549 -7.98 -42.72 -1.61
CA ALA A 549 -6.77 -41.93 -1.47
C ALA A 549 -7.09 -40.43 -1.32
N LEU A 550 -6.21 -39.72 -0.61
CA LEU A 550 -6.25 -38.27 -0.42
C LEU A 550 -5.13 -37.62 -1.24
N ASP A 551 -5.49 -36.76 -2.20
CA ASP A 551 -4.54 -36.00 -3.02
C ASP A 551 -4.43 -34.56 -2.49
N ASN A 552 -3.28 -33.90 -2.67
CA ASN A 552 -3.19 -32.45 -2.41
C ASN A 552 -4.08 -31.69 -3.41
N VAL A 553 -4.79 -30.68 -2.92
CA VAL A 553 -5.63 -29.76 -3.71
C VAL A 553 -5.40 -28.34 -3.21
N TYR A 554 -5.11 -27.43 -4.15
CA TYR A 554 -4.97 -26.01 -3.90
C TYR A 554 -6.18 -25.28 -4.45
N MET A 555 -6.65 -24.28 -3.72
CA MET A 555 -7.88 -23.56 -3.98
C MET A 555 -7.69 -22.06 -3.73
N ILE A 556 -8.39 -21.28 -4.53
CA ILE A 556 -8.64 -19.85 -4.31
C ILE A 556 -10.15 -19.73 -4.14
N GLY A 557 -10.60 -19.07 -3.07
CA GLY A 557 -12.01 -18.82 -2.82
C GLY A 557 -12.29 -17.46 -2.23
N ASP A 558 -13.46 -16.91 -2.52
CA ASP A 558 -13.87 -15.59 -2.02
C ASP A 558 -14.32 -15.64 -0.56
N GLU A 559 -14.47 -14.47 0.04
CA GLU A 559 -14.94 -14.29 1.42
C GLU A 559 -16.38 -14.74 1.70
N ASP A 560 -17.19 -14.96 0.66
CA ASP A 560 -18.51 -15.60 0.78
C ASP A 560 -18.40 -17.13 0.94
N GLY A 561 -17.23 -17.71 0.65
CA GLY A 561 -16.96 -19.15 0.72
C GLY A 561 -17.03 -19.88 -0.62
N ASN A 562 -17.17 -19.16 -1.74
CA ASN A 562 -17.20 -19.76 -3.08
C ASN A 562 -15.78 -20.21 -3.48
N ILE A 563 -15.64 -21.41 -4.02
CA ILE A 563 -14.37 -21.87 -4.62
C ILE A 563 -14.30 -21.35 -6.06
N LEU A 564 -13.48 -20.33 -6.30
CA LEU A 564 -13.31 -19.67 -7.59
C LEU A 564 -12.43 -20.52 -8.52
N HIS A 565 -11.26 -20.92 -8.01
CA HIS A 565 -10.29 -21.75 -8.73
C HIS A 565 -9.87 -22.96 -7.89
N ARG A 566 -9.65 -24.10 -8.55
CA ARG A 566 -9.28 -25.36 -7.89
C ARG A 566 -8.30 -26.15 -8.74
N PHE A 567 -7.09 -26.31 -8.22
CA PHE A 567 -6.01 -27.10 -8.81
C PHE A 567 -5.90 -28.43 -8.04
N ALA A 568 -5.85 -29.55 -8.77
CA ALA A 568 -5.76 -30.89 -8.19
C ALA A 568 -4.94 -31.82 -9.09
N ALA A 569 -4.62 -33.01 -8.58
CA ALA A 569 -3.91 -34.05 -9.34
C ALA A 569 -4.56 -34.33 -10.71
N SER A 570 -3.72 -34.41 -11.74
CA SER A 570 -4.10 -34.44 -13.17
C SER A 570 -3.35 -35.56 -13.90
N ASP A 571 -3.36 -35.54 -15.24
CA ASP A 571 -2.49 -36.37 -16.08
C ASP A 571 -1.00 -36.02 -15.97
N LYS A 572 -0.66 -34.86 -15.39
CA LYS A 572 0.71 -34.43 -15.06
C LYS A 572 1.26 -35.06 -13.78
N GLY A 573 0.38 -35.58 -12.91
CA GLY A 573 0.73 -36.13 -11.60
C GLY A 573 -0.01 -35.48 -10.44
N ALA A 574 0.53 -35.60 -9.23
CA ALA A 574 -0.02 -35.02 -8.00
C ALA A 574 0.59 -33.64 -7.72
N ILE A 575 -0.20 -32.67 -7.25
CA ILE A 575 0.33 -31.32 -6.97
C ILE A 575 1.24 -31.37 -5.73
N THR A 576 2.45 -30.86 -5.88
CA THR A 576 3.44 -30.72 -4.80
C THR A 576 3.45 -29.32 -4.21
N SER A 577 3.37 -28.29 -5.06
CA SER A 577 3.41 -26.89 -4.65
C SER A 577 2.64 -25.98 -5.61
N MET A 578 2.26 -24.82 -5.11
CA MET A 578 1.63 -23.72 -5.83
C MET A 578 1.96 -22.43 -5.07
N GLY A 579 2.15 -21.32 -5.78
CA GLY A 579 2.48 -20.04 -5.15
C GLY A 579 2.57 -18.88 -6.14
N CYS A 580 2.50 -17.66 -5.62
CA CYS A 580 2.57 -16.43 -6.40
C CYS A 580 3.91 -15.74 -6.24
N TYR A 581 4.36 -15.04 -7.28
CA TYR A 581 5.52 -14.15 -7.26
C TYR A 581 5.34 -12.97 -8.21
N ASN A 582 6.24 -11.98 -8.12
CA ASN A 582 6.29 -10.83 -9.03
C ASN A 582 7.28 -11.12 -10.19
N SER A 583 6.84 -10.92 -11.44
CA SER A 583 7.63 -11.13 -12.67
C SER A 583 8.17 -9.83 -13.28
N GLY A 584 8.04 -8.70 -12.58
CA GLY A 584 8.46 -7.38 -13.04
C GLY A 584 7.43 -6.74 -13.97
N GLU A 585 7.85 -6.38 -15.18
CA GLU A 585 6.99 -5.83 -16.24
C GLU A 585 5.78 -6.72 -16.56
N GLY A 586 5.83 -8.01 -16.21
CA GLY A 586 4.75 -8.97 -16.42
C GLY A 586 3.60 -8.90 -15.41
N GLY A 587 3.76 -8.19 -14.29
CA GLY A 587 2.86 -8.20 -13.13
C GLY A 587 3.13 -9.38 -12.19
N ASN A 588 2.10 -9.79 -11.44
CA ASN A 588 2.18 -11.00 -10.61
C ASN A 588 1.88 -12.26 -11.45
N GLU A 589 2.47 -13.37 -11.05
CA GLU A 589 2.29 -14.69 -11.68
C GLU A 589 2.05 -15.76 -10.61
N LEU A 590 1.32 -16.82 -10.99
CA LEU A 590 1.03 -18.01 -10.21
C LEU A 590 1.66 -19.22 -10.89
N TYR A 591 2.49 -19.97 -10.17
CA TYR A 591 2.97 -21.28 -10.63
C TYR A 591 2.19 -22.42 -9.95
N VAL A 592 2.05 -23.56 -10.63
CA VAL A 592 1.51 -24.81 -10.08
C VAL A 592 2.41 -25.98 -10.49
N SER A 593 2.94 -26.72 -9.52
CA SER A 593 3.90 -27.81 -9.73
C SER A 593 3.30 -29.19 -9.43
N TYR A 594 3.52 -30.16 -10.32
CA TYR A 594 2.97 -31.52 -10.26
C TYR A 594 4.10 -32.56 -10.33
N SER A 595 4.22 -33.48 -9.36
CA SER A 595 5.15 -34.61 -9.43
C SER A 595 4.51 -35.88 -9.98
N LYS A 596 5.26 -36.64 -10.78
CA LYS A 596 4.84 -37.94 -11.33
C LYS A 596 5.13 -39.09 -10.36
N ASP A 597 4.45 -40.23 -10.57
CA ASP A 597 4.46 -41.41 -9.68
C ASP A 597 5.84 -42.05 -9.42
N ASP A 598 6.89 -41.70 -10.19
CA ASP A 598 8.28 -42.15 -9.93
C ASP A 598 9.09 -41.19 -9.04
N ASN A 599 8.51 -40.03 -8.70
CA ASN A 599 9.07 -38.93 -7.92
C ASN A 599 10.39 -38.35 -8.48
N LYS A 600 10.60 -38.45 -9.81
CA LYS A 600 11.81 -37.97 -10.51
C LYS A 600 11.58 -36.88 -11.54
N THR A 601 10.33 -36.47 -11.76
CA THR A 601 10.01 -35.33 -12.63
C THR A 601 8.85 -34.51 -12.08
N TYR A 602 8.99 -33.20 -12.22
CA TYR A 602 8.00 -32.17 -11.93
C TYR A 602 7.57 -31.51 -13.25
N ASP A 603 6.27 -31.32 -13.45
CA ASP A 603 5.74 -30.40 -14.46
C ASP A 603 5.29 -29.11 -13.78
N LEU A 604 5.58 -27.95 -14.38
CA LEU A 604 5.08 -26.65 -13.92
C LEU A 604 4.16 -26.03 -14.98
N ASP A 605 3.04 -25.47 -14.52
CA ASP A 605 2.19 -24.52 -15.26
C ASP A 605 2.37 -23.11 -14.68
N PHE A 606 2.44 -22.09 -15.54
CA PHE A 606 2.49 -20.68 -15.15
C PHE A 606 1.28 -19.90 -15.65
N TYR A 607 0.71 -19.05 -14.79
CA TYR A 607 -0.50 -18.25 -15.05
C TYR A 607 -0.25 -16.78 -14.68
N LYS A 608 -0.60 -15.85 -15.58
CA LYS A 608 -0.61 -14.42 -15.24
C LYS A 608 -1.73 -14.14 -14.25
N LEU A 609 -1.47 -13.22 -13.32
CA LEU A 609 -2.45 -12.74 -12.36
C LEU A 609 -2.92 -11.33 -12.72
N PRO A 610 -4.21 -11.00 -12.50
CA PRO A 610 -5.27 -11.87 -12.00
C PRO A 610 -5.73 -12.93 -13.02
N LEU A 611 -6.20 -14.08 -12.53
CA LEU A 611 -6.73 -15.20 -13.32
C LEU A 611 -8.08 -14.88 -13.99
N THR A 612 -8.82 -13.92 -13.42
CA THR A 612 -10.11 -13.44 -13.91
C THR A 612 -10.11 -11.91 -13.92
N LYS A 613 -10.44 -11.28 -15.05
CA LYS A 613 -10.58 -9.81 -15.18
C LYS A 613 -11.80 -9.44 -16.02
N PHE A 614 -12.37 -8.26 -15.79
CA PHE A 614 -13.57 -7.76 -16.49
C PHE A 614 -14.73 -8.77 -16.40
N ASP A 615 -15.09 -9.20 -15.19
CA ASP A 615 -16.06 -10.29 -14.94
C ASP A 615 -17.49 -9.98 -15.47
N LYS A 616 -17.75 -8.73 -15.89
CA LYS A 616 -18.98 -8.31 -16.58
C LYS A 616 -18.95 -8.57 -18.09
N GLY A 617 -17.78 -8.70 -18.71
CA GLY A 617 -17.57 -9.06 -20.12
C GLY A 617 -16.80 -8.02 -20.95
N GLY A 618 -16.90 -8.17 -22.28
CA GLY A 618 -16.10 -7.42 -23.27
C GLY A 618 -14.90 -8.20 -23.80
N ASP A 619 -14.30 -7.71 -24.88
CA ASP A 619 -13.06 -8.24 -25.49
C ASP A 619 -12.06 -7.14 -25.90
N GLY A 620 -12.28 -5.90 -25.43
CA GLY A 620 -11.41 -4.76 -25.68
C GLY A 620 -11.58 -4.11 -27.07
N THR A 621 -12.43 -4.63 -27.95
CA THR A 621 -12.74 -3.97 -29.24
C THR A 621 -13.70 -2.78 -29.07
N LYS A 622 -13.70 -1.83 -30.02
CA LYS A 622 -14.59 -0.66 -29.96
C LYS A 622 -16.07 -1.04 -30.03
N GLU A 623 -16.38 -2.17 -30.65
CA GLU A 623 -17.72 -2.76 -30.73
C GLU A 623 -18.14 -3.54 -29.48
N ASN A 624 -17.18 -4.00 -28.67
CA ASN A 624 -17.41 -4.83 -27.47
C ASN A 624 -16.36 -4.50 -26.37
N PRO A 625 -16.37 -3.27 -25.82
CA PRO A 625 -15.37 -2.81 -24.87
C PRO A 625 -15.37 -3.65 -23.59
N TYR A 626 -14.22 -3.74 -22.93
CA TYR A 626 -14.11 -4.32 -21.59
C TYR A 626 -15.01 -3.55 -20.62
N LEU A 627 -15.89 -4.28 -19.93
CA LEU A 627 -16.88 -3.73 -19.02
C LEU A 627 -16.29 -3.67 -17.61
N VAL A 628 -15.87 -2.46 -17.23
CA VAL A 628 -15.17 -2.12 -16.00
C VAL A 628 -16.18 -1.86 -14.89
N SER A 629 -16.01 -2.50 -13.73
CA SER A 629 -17.00 -2.45 -12.65
C SER A 629 -16.43 -2.26 -11.24
N THR A 630 -15.11 -2.18 -11.11
CA THR A 630 -14.35 -2.13 -9.84
C THR A 630 -13.03 -1.40 -10.05
N ALA A 631 -12.36 -1.00 -8.95
CA ALA A 631 -11.02 -0.42 -9.02
C ALA A 631 -9.98 -1.43 -9.56
N GLY A 632 -10.17 -2.72 -9.29
CA GLY A 632 -9.36 -3.80 -9.86
C GLY A 632 -9.50 -3.95 -11.37
N ASP A 633 -10.73 -3.83 -11.92
CA ASP A 633 -10.93 -3.80 -13.37
C ASP A 633 -10.22 -2.58 -13.98
N LEU A 634 -10.34 -1.41 -13.35
CA LEU A 634 -9.72 -0.16 -13.82
C LEU A 634 -8.18 -0.28 -13.88
N ALA A 635 -7.56 -0.90 -12.88
CA ALA A 635 -6.11 -1.10 -12.84
C ALA A 635 -5.57 -1.97 -14.00
N GLN A 636 -6.41 -2.87 -14.54
CA GLN A 636 -6.02 -3.72 -15.68
C GLN A 636 -5.90 -2.98 -17.02
N ILE A 637 -6.29 -1.70 -17.11
CA ILE A 637 -6.07 -0.88 -18.32
C ILE A 637 -4.58 -0.78 -18.64
N SER A 638 -3.72 -0.71 -17.62
CA SER A 638 -2.26 -0.72 -17.73
C SER A 638 -1.69 -1.88 -18.56
N SER A 639 -2.37 -3.02 -18.59
CA SER A 639 -1.92 -4.22 -19.33
C SER A 639 -2.32 -4.22 -20.80
N GLU A 640 -3.34 -3.46 -21.20
CA GLU A 640 -3.85 -3.39 -22.57
C GLU A 640 -4.23 -1.94 -22.99
N PRO A 641 -3.32 -0.94 -22.85
CA PRO A 641 -3.67 0.50 -22.88
C PRO A 641 -4.17 1.05 -24.22
N SER A 642 -4.20 0.24 -25.29
CA SER A 642 -4.82 0.56 -26.58
C SER A 642 -6.23 -0.02 -26.77
N ALA A 643 -6.76 -0.75 -25.78
CA ALA A 643 -8.07 -1.38 -25.83
C ALA A 643 -9.21 -0.40 -25.51
N SER A 644 -10.44 -0.88 -25.68
CA SER A 644 -11.67 -0.11 -25.45
C SER A 644 -12.32 -0.56 -24.15
N TYR A 645 -12.73 0.42 -23.35
CA TYR A 645 -13.21 0.26 -21.98
C TYR A 645 -14.51 1.03 -21.77
N LYS A 646 -15.39 0.48 -20.95
CA LYS A 646 -16.63 1.15 -20.54
C LYS A 646 -16.95 0.87 -19.08
N LEU A 647 -17.22 1.90 -18.28
CA LEU A 647 -17.76 1.73 -16.93
C LEU A 647 -19.19 1.19 -16.99
N VAL A 648 -19.52 0.26 -16.08
CA VAL A 648 -20.88 -0.28 -15.89
C VAL A 648 -21.32 -0.31 -14.42
N ALA A 649 -20.55 0.35 -13.57
CA ALA A 649 -20.82 0.65 -12.16
C ALA A 649 -19.95 1.84 -11.74
N ASP A 650 -20.36 2.54 -10.69
CA ASP A 650 -19.54 3.55 -10.02
C ASP A 650 -18.42 2.85 -9.23
N ILE A 651 -17.24 3.47 -9.18
CA ILE A 651 -16.04 2.92 -8.51
C ILE A 651 -15.71 3.81 -7.31
N ASN A 652 -15.61 3.25 -6.12
CA ASN A 652 -15.10 3.95 -4.94
C ASN A 652 -13.86 3.23 -4.39
N PHE A 653 -12.76 3.95 -4.30
CA PHE A 653 -11.43 3.43 -3.96
C PHE A 653 -11.23 3.06 -2.48
N ASP A 654 -11.96 3.69 -1.54
CA ASP A 654 -11.73 3.55 -0.09
C ASP A 654 -12.18 2.20 0.48
N ASN A 655 -13.08 1.49 -0.19
CA ASN A 655 -13.63 0.23 0.30
C ASN A 655 -12.60 -0.91 0.30
N ALA A 656 -11.78 -1.00 -0.76
CA ALA A 656 -10.95 -2.18 -1.02
C ALA A 656 -9.58 -1.88 -1.65
N TYR A 657 -9.45 -0.81 -2.45
CA TYR A 657 -8.21 -0.47 -3.15
C TYR A 657 -7.22 0.29 -2.28
N ASN A 658 -7.65 1.38 -1.66
CA ASN A 658 -6.80 2.18 -0.76
C ASN A 658 -6.40 1.39 0.51
N ASN A 659 -7.11 0.29 0.80
CA ASN A 659 -6.80 -0.67 1.88
C ASN A 659 -5.65 -1.65 1.56
N VAL A 660 -5.16 -1.72 0.32
CA VAL A 660 -4.04 -2.60 -0.09
C VAL A 660 -2.98 -1.90 -0.94
N ASN A 661 -3.38 -0.91 -1.73
CA ASN A 661 -2.50 -0.07 -2.53
C ASN A 661 -2.41 1.31 -1.86
N LYS A 662 -1.20 1.79 -1.57
CA LYS A 662 -1.00 3.08 -0.89
C LYS A 662 -1.20 4.31 -1.78
N SER A 663 -1.41 4.12 -3.08
CA SER A 663 -1.71 5.14 -4.09
C SER A 663 -2.20 4.43 -5.35
N TRP A 664 -2.92 5.13 -6.22
CA TRP A 664 -3.02 4.77 -7.63
C TRP A 664 -1.64 4.76 -8.30
N THR A 665 -1.47 3.91 -9.32
CA THR A 665 -0.31 3.92 -10.22
C THR A 665 -0.77 4.50 -11.58
N PRO A 666 -0.31 5.70 -11.99
CA PRO A 666 -0.73 6.33 -13.23
C PRO A 666 -0.60 5.43 -14.48
N ILE A 667 -1.65 5.35 -15.30
CA ILE A 667 -1.65 4.53 -16.52
C ILE A 667 -0.85 5.25 -17.63
N ALA A 668 0.29 4.70 -18.02
CA ALA A 668 1.10 5.20 -19.12
C ALA A 668 0.63 4.69 -20.50
N GLY A 669 0.93 5.45 -21.56
CA GLY A 669 0.75 5.05 -22.96
C GLY A 669 -0.69 4.88 -23.43
N PHE A 670 -1.69 5.47 -22.75
CA PHE A 670 -3.10 5.21 -23.06
C PHE A 670 -3.47 5.72 -24.45
N SER A 671 -3.90 4.81 -25.31
CA SER A 671 -4.21 5.04 -26.73
C SER A 671 -5.58 4.47 -27.12
N GLY A 672 -6.33 3.99 -26.11
CA GLY A 672 -7.61 3.35 -26.23
C GLY A 672 -8.80 4.30 -26.20
N THR A 673 -9.96 3.77 -25.80
CA THR A 673 -11.16 4.58 -25.53
C THR A 673 -11.74 4.21 -24.17
N PHE A 674 -12.05 5.20 -23.33
CA PHE A 674 -12.63 5.02 -22.00
C PHE A 674 -13.94 5.79 -21.90
N ASP A 675 -15.06 5.07 -21.91
CA ASP A 675 -16.41 5.63 -21.80
C ASP A 675 -16.96 5.40 -20.38
N GLY A 676 -17.10 6.47 -19.60
CA GLY A 676 -17.62 6.39 -18.25
C GLY A 676 -19.13 6.13 -18.16
N ASP A 677 -19.90 6.23 -19.25
CA ASP A 677 -21.38 6.12 -19.28
C ASP A 677 -22.14 7.06 -18.31
N ASN A 678 -21.47 8.06 -17.74
CA ASN A 678 -21.88 8.92 -16.63
C ASN A 678 -21.86 8.23 -15.24
N HIS A 679 -21.02 7.21 -15.06
CA HIS A 679 -20.59 6.70 -13.75
C HIS A 679 -19.48 7.57 -13.14
N SER A 680 -19.37 7.54 -11.81
CA SER A 680 -18.31 8.22 -11.05
C SER A 680 -17.18 7.30 -10.60
N ILE A 681 -15.95 7.85 -10.59
CA ILE A 681 -14.80 7.35 -9.85
C ILE A 681 -14.59 8.24 -8.61
N ASP A 682 -14.60 7.64 -7.43
CA ASP A 682 -14.65 8.32 -6.13
C ASP A 682 -13.43 7.95 -5.26
N ASN A 683 -12.89 8.93 -4.53
CA ASN A 683 -11.73 8.82 -3.61
C ASN A 683 -10.42 8.34 -4.28
N LEU A 684 -10.18 8.77 -5.52
CA LEU A 684 -8.94 8.47 -6.26
C LEU A 684 -7.74 9.16 -5.59
N TYR A 685 -6.92 8.39 -4.86
CA TYR A 685 -5.73 8.88 -4.17
C TYR A 685 -4.45 8.70 -5.00
N LEU A 686 -3.66 9.77 -5.11
CA LEU A 686 -2.44 9.86 -5.89
C LEU A 686 -1.30 10.48 -5.06
N ASN A 687 -0.36 9.64 -4.63
CA ASN A 687 0.94 10.04 -4.08
C ASN A 687 2.03 9.21 -4.77
N SER A 688 2.83 9.85 -5.62
CA SER A 688 3.75 9.17 -6.55
C SER A 688 5.05 9.95 -6.76
N ASP A 689 6.17 9.23 -6.81
CA ASP A 689 7.50 9.77 -7.16
C ASP A 689 7.67 9.96 -8.70
N GLU A 690 6.68 9.58 -9.52
CA GLU A 690 6.75 9.66 -11.00
C GLU A 690 6.54 11.07 -11.55
N SER A 691 7.25 11.46 -12.61
CA SER A 691 7.18 12.83 -13.12
C SER A 691 5.83 13.25 -13.74
N ASN A 692 4.96 12.27 -14.05
CA ASN A 692 3.63 12.46 -14.65
C ASN A 692 2.55 11.87 -13.74
N VAL A 693 1.76 12.70 -13.05
CA VAL A 693 0.74 12.27 -12.07
C VAL A 693 -0.70 12.49 -12.56
N GLY A 694 -1.53 11.45 -12.47
CA GLY A 694 -2.95 11.47 -12.83
C GLY A 694 -3.53 10.06 -12.91
N LEU A 695 -4.83 9.92 -13.22
CA LEU A 695 -5.42 8.61 -13.58
C LEU A 695 -4.63 7.96 -14.74
N PHE A 696 -4.32 8.78 -15.76
CA PHE A 696 -3.35 8.49 -16.82
C PHE A 696 -2.07 9.33 -16.64
N ALA A 697 -0.89 8.72 -16.80
CA ALA A 697 0.37 9.47 -16.92
C ALA A 697 0.44 10.20 -18.25
N ASP A 698 0.00 9.54 -19.33
CA ASP A 698 -0.04 10.10 -20.67
C ASP A 698 -1.13 9.46 -21.52
N MET A 699 -1.82 10.30 -22.28
CA MET A 699 -2.77 9.90 -23.31
C MET A 699 -2.20 10.24 -24.70
N GLN A 700 -2.06 9.21 -25.53
CA GLN A 700 -1.39 9.21 -26.83
C GLN A 700 -2.36 9.45 -28.01
N GLU A 701 -1.82 9.57 -29.22
CA GLU A 701 -2.58 9.93 -30.43
C GLU A 701 -3.82 9.03 -30.62
N ASN A 702 -4.99 9.67 -30.80
CA ASN A 702 -6.33 9.06 -30.93
C ASN A 702 -6.96 8.51 -29.63
N ALA A 703 -6.38 8.74 -28.45
CA ALA A 703 -7.02 8.39 -27.20
C ALA A 703 -8.32 9.18 -26.97
N GLU A 704 -9.35 8.52 -26.46
CA GLU A 704 -10.67 9.10 -26.20
C GLU A 704 -11.08 8.82 -24.74
N VAL A 705 -11.42 9.86 -23.97
CA VAL A 705 -12.04 9.73 -22.65
C VAL A 705 -13.34 10.53 -22.66
N LYS A 706 -14.44 9.93 -22.19
CA LYS A 706 -15.73 10.63 -22.15
C LYS A 706 -16.69 10.15 -21.08
N ASN A 707 -17.74 10.94 -20.84
CA ASN A 707 -18.86 10.62 -19.96
C ASN A 707 -18.41 10.19 -18.55
N LEU A 708 -17.39 10.83 -17.99
CA LEU A 708 -16.74 10.41 -16.75
C LEU A 708 -16.93 11.47 -15.66
N ILE A 709 -17.27 11.02 -14.46
CA ILE A 709 -17.33 11.86 -13.27
C ILE A 709 -16.21 11.41 -12.31
N LEU A 710 -15.55 12.37 -11.69
CA LEU A 710 -14.49 12.16 -10.71
C LEU A 710 -14.84 12.96 -9.44
N THR A 711 -14.93 12.29 -8.30
CA THR A 711 -15.31 12.89 -7.00
C THR A 711 -14.25 12.60 -5.96
N HIS A 712 -13.94 13.60 -5.14
CA HIS A 712 -12.91 13.53 -4.09
C HIS A 712 -11.52 13.00 -4.55
N PRO A 713 -10.99 13.36 -5.74
CA PRO A 713 -9.63 12.94 -6.11
C PRO A 713 -8.60 13.77 -5.33
N THR A 714 -7.71 13.09 -4.61
CA THR A 714 -6.66 13.72 -3.79
C THR A 714 -5.30 13.43 -4.39
N ILE A 715 -4.55 14.50 -4.70
CA ILE A 715 -3.21 14.43 -5.30
C ILE A 715 -2.21 15.12 -4.37
N GLU A 716 -1.29 14.33 -3.81
CA GLU A 716 -0.12 14.78 -3.05
C GLU A 716 1.10 14.84 -3.98
N LEU A 717 1.66 16.04 -4.14
CA LEU A 717 2.73 16.33 -5.09
C LEU A 717 4.09 16.51 -4.41
N THR A 718 5.09 15.83 -4.96
CA THR A 718 6.51 15.84 -4.59
C THR A 718 7.33 16.75 -5.50
N ASP A 719 8.59 17.02 -5.12
CA ASP A 719 9.56 17.76 -5.94
C ASP A 719 9.99 17.01 -7.22
N GLN A 720 9.53 15.77 -7.45
CA GLN A 720 9.79 15.00 -8.67
C GLN A 720 8.68 15.15 -9.73
N ASN A 721 7.50 15.66 -9.37
CA ASN A 721 6.33 15.70 -10.26
C ASN A 721 6.40 16.92 -11.21
N SER A 722 6.85 16.70 -12.45
CA SER A 722 6.98 17.75 -13.46
C SER A 722 5.65 18.16 -14.10
N THR A 723 4.65 17.28 -14.15
CA THR A 723 3.32 17.57 -14.70
C THR A 723 2.25 16.75 -13.98
N ALA A 724 1.10 17.36 -13.66
CA ALA A 724 0.01 16.66 -12.98
C ALA A 724 -1.39 17.14 -13.38
N GLY A 725 -2.37 16.23 -13.34
CA GLY A 725 -3.80 16.54 -13.38
C GLY A 725 -4.68 15.31 -13.17
N VAL A 726 -5.88 15.49 -12.61
CA VAL A 726 -6.73 14.38 -12.12
C VAL A 726 -6.99 13.32 -13.18
N LEU A 727 -7.39 13.72 -14.39
CA LEU A 727 -7.59 12.78 -15.48
C LEU A 727 -6.24 12.35 -16.08
N ALA A 728 -5.39 13.31 -16.45
CA ALA A 728 -4.12 13.01 -17.08
C ALA A 728 -3.05 14.04 -16.77
N ALA A 729 -1.80 13.61 -16.56
CA ALA A 729 -0.69 14.56 -16.57
C ALA A 729 -0.48 15.15 -17.97
N SER A 730 -0.48 14.32 -19.02
CA SER A 730 -0.26 14.80 -20.39
C SER A 730 -1.22 14.19 -21.42
N THR A 731 -1.57 14.97 -22.44
CA THR A 731 -2.38 14.51 -23.59
C THR A 731 -1.79 15.02 -24.90
N MET A 732 -1.71 14.14 -25.90
CA MET A 732 -1.23 14.46 -27.25
C MET A 732 -2.22 13.96 -28.31
N LYS A 733 -2.91 14.89 -28.99
CA LYS A 733 -3.89 14.60 -30.03
C LYS A 733 -5.00 13.64 -29.60
N THR A 734 -5.66 14.01 -28.51
CA THR A 734 -6.71 13.23 -27.83
C THR A 734 -8.06 13.93 -27.86
N ASN A 735 -9.12 13.23 -27.48
CA ASN A 735 -10.44 13.82 -27.25
C ASN A 735 -10.93 13.51 -25.83
N VAL A 736 -11.11 14.54 -25.01
CA VAL A 736 -11.69 14.50 -23.66
C VAL A 736 -13.03 15.23 -23.70
N ASN A 737 -14.13 14.53 -23.43
CA ASN A 737 -15.48 15.09 -23.66
C ASN A 737 -16.53 14.68 -22.62
N ASN A 738 -17.31 15.63 -22.07
CA ASN A 738 -18.28 15.34 -20.99
C ASN A 738 -17.58 14.68 -19.78
N VAL A 739 -16.54 15.35 -19.25
CA VAL A 739 -15.75 14.88 -18.10
C VAL A 739 -15.76 15.95 -17.00
N HIS A 740 -16.16 15.55 -15.79
CA HIS A 740 -16.41 16.46 -14.68
C HIS A 740 -15.68 16.02 -13.41
N VAL A 741 -14.93 16.94 -12.80
CA VAL A 741 -14.26 16.76 -11.52
C VAL A 741 -14.96 17.61 -10.45
N TYR A 742 -15.16 17.03 -9.28
CA TYR A 742 -15.75 17.66 -8.09
C TYR A 742 -14.91 17.36 -6.84
N CYS A 743 -14.79 18.33 -5.94
CA CYS A 743 -14.16 18.18 -4.62
C CYS A 743 -12.71 17.66 -4.65
N ALA A 744 -11.92 18.06 -5.65
CA ALA A 744 -10.53 17.67 -5.78
C ALA A 744 -9.61 18.42 -4.80
N GLU A 745 -8.70 17.71 -4.17
CA GLU A 745 -7.62 18.28 -3.35
C GLU A 745 -6.26 18.03 -4.01
N ILE A 746 -5.74 19.03 -4.75
CA ILE A 746 -4.39 18.97 -5.33
C ILE A 746 -3.46 19.82 -4.47
N SER A 747 -2.41 19.24 -3.88
CA SER A 747 -1.47 20.00 -3.05
C SER A 747 -0.06 19.42 -3.02
N GLY A 748 0.94 20.26 -2.76
CA GLY A 748 2.33 19.82 -2.60
C GLY A 748 3.36 20.78 -3.18
N ASP A 749 4.64 20.41 -3.06
CA ASP A 749 5.78 21.30 -3.28
C ASP A 749 6.35 21.28 -4.71
N ALA A 750 5.68 20.65 -5.67
CA ALA A 750 6.11 20.58 -7.07
C ALA A 750 6.26 21.97 -7.73
N ASP A 751 7.33 22.15 -8.53
CA ASP A 751 7.55 23.32 -9.39
C ASP A 751 6.93 23.17 -10.80
N GLY A 752 6.33 22.01 -11.07
CA GLY A 752 5.80 21.59 -12.37
C GLY A 752 4.57 22.34 -12.89
N THR A 753 3.97 21.76 -13.94
CA THR A 753 2.75 22.26 -14.61
C THR A 753 1.53 21.49 -14.13
N ILE A 754 0.56 22.20 -13.52
CA ILE A 754 -0.57 21.56 -12.80
C ILE A 754 -1.91 21.98 -13.43
N GLY A 755 -2.71 21.01 -13.86
CA GLY A 755 -4.06 21.23 -14.35
C GLY A 755 -5.07 20.50 -13.48
N GLY A 756 -6.19 21.14 -13.12
CA GLY A 756 -7.23 20.46 -12.34
C GLY A 756 -7.79 19.21 -13.03
N LEU A 757 -7.93 19.24 -14.37
CA LEU A 757 -8.28 18.07 -15.17
C LEU A 757 -7.07 17.46 -15.90
N VAL A 758 -6.30 18.26 -16.65
CA VAL A 758 -5.18 17.81 -17.49
C VAL A 758 -3.95 18.70 -17.30
N GLY A 759 -2.81 18.16 -16.89
CA GLY A 759 -1.59 18.97 -16.70
C GLY A 759 -1.14 19.72 -17.96
N GLN A 760 -0.90 18.99 -19.06
CA GLN A 760 -0.55 19.54 -20.37
C GLN A 760 -1.39 18.93 -21.50
N ALA A 761 -1.93 19.76 -22.39
CA ALA A 761 -2.61 19.31 -23.60
C ALA A 761 -1.96 19.88 -24.87
N ALA A 762 -1.59 18.99 -25.80
CA ALA A 762 -0.77 19.34 -26.96
C ALA A 762 -1.25 18.70 -28.28
N TYR A 763 -0.87 19.33 -29.41
CA TYR A 763 -1.02 18.81 -30.76
C TYR A 763 -2.45 18.41 -31.14
N GLU A 764 -3.32 19.38 -31.44
CA GLU A 764 -4.71 19.11 -31.89
C GLU A 764 -5.58 18.37 -30.84
N SER A 765 -5.17 18.34 -29.56
CA SER A 765 -6.00 17.82 -28.46
C SER A 765 -7.27 18.66 -28.26
N ASN A 766 -8.35 18.00 -27.85
CA ASN A 766 -9.65 18.63 -27.60
C ASN A 766 -10.15 18.32 -26.18
N LEU A 767 -10.39 19.36 -25.37
CA LEU A 767 -11.01 19.30 -24.04
C LEU A 767 -12.36 20.03 -24.12
N SER A 768 -13.46 19.30 -24.21
CA SER A 768 -14.74 19.83 -24.72
C SER A 768 -15.94 19.42 -23.86
N GLY A 769 -16.63 20.38 -23.24
CA GLY A 769 -17.72 20.09 -22.29
C GLY A 769 -17.18 19.47 -21.00
N VAL A 770 -16.32 20.19 -20.30
CA VAL A 770 -15.56 19.67 -19.14
C VAL A 770 -15.69 20.58 -17.92
N SER A 771 -15.47 20.05 -16.71
CA SER A 771 -15.42 20.90 -15.51
C SER A 771 -14.52 20.44 -14.39
N PHE A 772 -14.15 21.39 -13.52
CA PHE A 772 -13.39 21.19 -12.29
C PHE A 772 -13.97 22.15 -11.23
N ASN A 773 -14.79 21.64 -10.30
CA ASN A 773 -15.62 22.46 -9.41
C ASN A 773 -15.42 22.09 -7.94
N ASP A 774 -15.77 22.98 -7.02
CA ASP A 774 -15.82 22.73 -5.57
C ASP A 774 -14.46 22.26 -5.01
N SER A 775 -13.36 22.69 -5.65
CA SER A 775 -12.03 22.06 -5.59
C SER A 775 -10.93 23.04 -5.17
N GLN A 776 -9.75 22.53 -4.81
CA GLN A 776 -8.61 23.35 -4.39
C GLN A 776 -7.30 22.90 -5.03
N ILE A 777 -6.47 23.87 -5.42
CA ILE A 777 -5.09 23.64 -5.91
C ILE A 777 -4.12 24.49 -5.08
N LYS A 778 -3.34 23.83 -4.23
CA LYS A 778 -2.42 24.44 -3.25
C LYS A 778 -0.98 24.01 -3.53
N THR A 779 -0.39 24.57 -4.59
CA THR A 779 0.91 24.15 -5.11
C THR A 779 1.87 25.34 -5.17
N PRO A 780 2.36 25.83 -4.01
CA PRO A 780 2.96 27.17 -3.88
C PRO A 780 4.23 27.39 -4.70
N ASN A 781 4.91 26.32 -5.17
CA ASN A 781 6.10 26.40 -6.01
C ASN A 781 5.80 26.31 -7.53
N ALA A 782 4.58 25.93 -7.92
CA ALA A 782 4.26 25.54 -9.28
C ALA A 782 4.40 26.68 -10.31
N SER A 783 4.93 26.33 -11.48
CA SER A 783 5.30 27.28 -12.53
C SER A 783 4.13 27.73 -13.41
N SER A 784 3.19 26.83 -13.73
CA SER A 784 1.94 27.20 -14.40
C SER A 784 0.77 26.31 -13.97
N VAL A 785 -0.31 26.94 -13.54
CA VAL A 785 -1.48 26.27 -12.94
C VAL A 785 -2.80 26.77 -13.52
N GLY A 786 -3.75 25.86 -13.77
CA GLY A 786 -5.11 26.25 -14.12
C GLY A 786 -6.18 25.18 -13.88
N GLY A 787 -7.44 25.60 -13.72
CA GLY A 787 -8.54 24.73 -13.27
C GLY A 787 -8.88 23.59 -14.23
N ILE A 788 -8.75 23.79 -15.55
CA ILE A 788 -8.84 22.68 -16.52
C ILE A 788 -7.44 22.22 -16.93
N ALA A 789 -6.57 23.15 -17.30
CA ALA A 789 -5.22 22.82 -17.75
C ALA A 789 -4.11 23.72 -17.20
N GLY A 790 -2.96 23.14 -16.89
CA GLY A 790 -1.75 23.91 -16.56
C GLY A 790 -1.15 24.53 -17.82
N ASP A 791 -1.07 23.77 -18.91
CA ASP A 791 -0.59 24.24 -20.22
C ASP A 791 -1.42 23.67 -21.38
N VAL A 792 -1.72 24.51 -22.39
CA VAL A 792 -2.22 24.06 -23.69
C VAL A 792 -1.38 24.61 -24.84
N ARG A 793 -1.05 23.76 -25.83
CA ARG A 793 -0.18 24.14 -26.95
C ARG A 793 -0.55 23.49 -28.28
N THR A 794 -0.14 24.13 -29.38
CA THR A 794 -0.17 23.57 -30.74
C THR A 794 -1.57 23.13 -31.19
N SER A 795 -2.44 24.10 -31.50
CA SER A 795 -3.80 23.90 -32.00
C SER A 795 -4.72 23.12 -31.03
N THR A 796 -4.44 23.14 -29.73
CA THR A 796 -5.31 22.54 -28.72
C THR A 796 -6.58 23.38 -28.54
N VAL A 797 -7.72 22.73 -28.34
CA VAL A 797 -9.02 23.38 -28.08
C VAL A 797 -9.48 23.07 -26.67
N VAL A 798 -9.84 24.11 -25.92
CA VAL A 798 -10.59 24.04 -24.66
C VAL A 798 -11.92 24.75 -24.88
N GLU A 799 -13.03 24.03 -24.79
CA GLU A 799 -14.35 24.60 -25.09
C GLU A 799 -15.45 24.09 -24.16
N ALA A 800 -16.44 24.96 -23.88
CA ALA A 800 -17.52 24.63 -22.94
C ALA A 800 -16.93 24.10 -21.62
N ALA A 801 -16.01 24.87 -21.03
CA ALA A 801 -15.30 24.51 -19.81
C ALA A 801 -15.78 25.35 -18.61
N ALA A 802 -16.21 24.69 -17.53
CA ALA A 802 -16.56 25.35 -16.27
C ALA A 802 -15.50 25.07 -15.20
N VAL A 803 -15.07 26.11 -14.51
CA VAL A 803 -14.32 25.98 -13.26
C VAL A 803 -15.07 26.80 -12.24
N SER A 804 -15.74 26.17 -11.27
CA SER A 804 -16.60 26.90 -10.33
C SER A 804 -16.29 26.59 -8.88
N ASP A 805 -16.17 27.69 -8.14
CA ASP A 805 -15.92 27.79 -6.71
C ASP A 805 -14.64 27.04 -6.31
N VAL A 806 -13.57 27.41 -7.02
CA VAL A 806 -12.22 26.84 -6.90
C VAL A 806 -11.22 27.86 -6.36
N ASP A 807 -10.44 27.44 -5.36
CA ASP A 807 -9.30 28.21 -4.83
C ASP A 807 -7.97 27.69 -5.43
N VAL A 808 -7.20 28.58 -6.07
CA VAL A 808 -5.89 28.27 -6.67
C VAL A 808 -4.77 29.13 -6.07
N ASN A 809 -3.69 28.48 -5.64
CA ASN A 809 -2.46 29.12 -5.17
C ASN A 809 -1.20 28.48 -5.79
N ALA A 810 -0.35 29.31 -6.43
CA ALA A 810 0.90 28.88 -7.04
C ALA A 810 1.99 29.98 -7.05
N ALA A 811 3.20 29.67 -7.53
CA ALA A 811 4.27 30.65 -7.64
C ALA A 811 4.06 31.60 -8.84
N SER A 812 4.26 31.10 -10.06
CA SER A 812 4.61 31.98 -11.19
C SER A 812 3.44 32.40 -12.07
N THR A 813 2.64 31.45 -12.55
CA THR A 813 1.52 31.71 -13.48
C THR A 813 0.26 30.97 -13.05
N VAL A 814 -0.85 31.68 -12.89
CA VAL A 814 -2.17 31.11 -12.62
C VAL A 814 -3.18 31.58 -13.66
N GLY A 815 -3.97 30.66 -14.21
CA GLY A 815 -5.07 30.95 -15.12
C GLY A 815 -6.32 30.17 -14.75
N GLY A 816 -7.46 30.86 -14.52
CA GLY A 816 -8.66 30.22 -13.97
C GLY A 816 -9.12 28.97 -14.73
N VAL A 817 -9.08 29.00 -16.06
CA VAL A 817 -9.34 27.84 -16.91
C VAL A 817 -8.02 27.20 -17.38
N VAL A 818 -7.05 28.01 -17.81
CA VAL A 818 -5.77 27.53 -18.38
C VAL A 818 -4.56 28.35 -17.88
N GLY A 819 -3.55 27.72 -17.27
CA GLY A 819 -2.34 28.42 -16.81
C GLY A 819 -1.57 29.13 -17.94
N SER A 820 -1.06 28.37 -18.91
CA SER A 820 -0.35 28.87 -20.10
C SER A 820 -0.99 28.36 -21.39
N ALA A 821 -1.14 29.21 -22.42
CA ALA A 821 -1.79 28.83 -23.67
C ALA A 821 -1.07 29.35 -24.92
N MET A 822 -0.50 28.45 -25.74
CA MET A 822 0.24 28.78 -26.96
C MET A 822 -0.45 28.28 -28.25
N ASN A 823 -0.67 29.18 -29.21
CA ASN A 823 -1.19 28.86 -30.56
C ASN A 823 -2.42 27.93 -30.53
N SER A 824 -3.37 28.20 -29.62
CA SER A 824 -4.48 27.31 -29.26
C SER A 824 -5.82 28.08 -29.24
N THR A 825 -6.89 27.49 -28.70
CA THR A 825 -8.19 28.17 -28.54
C THR A 825 -8.84 27.79 -27.21
N VAL A 826 -9.27 28.80 -26.44
CA VAL A 826 -10.11 28.67 -25.24
C VAL A 826 -11.41 29.45 -25.50
N LYS A 827 -12.58 28.80 -25.47
CA LYS A 827 -13.84 29.45 -25.87
C LYS A 827 -15.09 28.93 -25.17
N ASN A 828 -16.08 29.81 -24.97
CA ASN A 828 -17.30 29.50 -24.23
C ASN A 828 -17.01 28.90 -22.82
N SER A 829 -16.05 29.47 -22.08
CA SER A 829 -15.59 28.93 -20.80
C SER A 829 -15.89 29.89 -19.64
N ARG A 830 -16.05 29.39 -18.42
CA ARG A 830 -16.24 30.22 -17.23
C ARG A 830 -15.32 29.87 -16.06
N PHE A 831 -15.03 30.87 -15.23
CA PHE A 831 -14.38 30.72 -13.93
C PHE A 831 -15.17 31.44 -12.82
N SER A 832 -15.41 30.77 -11.68
CA SER A 832 -15.70 31.39 -10.38
C SER A 832 -14.80 30.82 -9.28
N GLY A 833 -14.47 31.65 -8.29
CA GLY A 833 -13.53 31.30 -7.20
C GLY A 833 -12.43 32.34 -6.98
N SER A 834 -11.28 31.92 -6.44
CA SER A 834 -10.14 32.79 -6.10
C SER A 834 -8.83 32.28 -6.71
N LEU A 835 -8.11 33.18 -7.38
CA LEU A 835 -6.83 32.92 -8.02
C LEU A 835 -5.72 33.73 -7.33
N THR A 836 -4.65 33.06 -6.92
CA THR A 836 -3.51 33.71 -6.25
C THR A 836 -2.17 33.23 -6.82
N ALA A 837 -1.32 34.16 -7.24
CA ALA A 837 0.07 33.87 -7.56
C ALA A 837 1.02 34.94 -6.99
N GLU A 838 2.32 34.68 -7.08
CA GLU A 838 3.32 35.74 -6.95
C GLU A 838 3.18 36.70 -8.13
N ASN A 839 3.36 36.21 -9.36
CA ASN A 839 3.35 37.06 -10.55
C ASN A 839 2.05 36.97 -11.36
N THR A 840 2.06 36.30 -12.51
CA THR A 840 1.04 36.45 -13.56
C THR A 840 -0.26 35.74 -13.17
N VAL A 841 -1.38 36.47 -13.14
CA VAL A 841 -2.71 35.90 -12.81
C VAL A 841 -3.79 36.35 -13.80
N GLY A 842 -4.38 35.40 -14.51
CA GLY A 842 -5.50 35.66 -15.42
C GLY A 842 -6.76 34.92 -15.03
N GLY A 843 -7.90 35.61 -15.00
CA GLY A 843 -9.17 35.00 -14.64
C GLY A 843 -9.63 33.86 -15.57
N ILE A 844 -9.18 33.83 -16.84
CA ILE A 844 -9.41 32.71 -17.77
C ILE A 844 -8.08 32.06 -18.20
N ILE A 845 -7.10 32.85 -18.66
CA ILE A 845 -5.76 32.36 -19.05
C ILE A 845 -4.67 33.15 -18.33
N GLY A 846 -3.71 32.49 -17.68
CA GLY A 846 -2.58 33.17 -17.06
C GLY A 846 -1.68 33.86 -18.09
N SER A 847 -1.03 33.06 -18.94
CA SER A 847 -0.16 33.54 -20.03
C SER A 847 -0.69 33.11 -21.40
N ASN A 848 -0.95 34.06 -22.29
CA ASN A 848 -1.45 33.82 -23.65
C ASN A 848 -0.39 34.16 -24.71
N SER A 849 -0.02 33.18 -25.52
CA SER A 849 0.88 33.34 -26.68
C SER A 849 0.17 32.91 -27.97
N GLU A 850 -0.46 33.87 -28.64
CA GLU A 850 -1.22 33.68 -29.90
C GLU A 850 -2.41 32.70 -29.78
N THR A 851 -3.01 32.59 -28.60
CA THR A 851 -4.23 31.79 -28.35
C THR A 851 -5.48 32.64 -28.49
N ILE A 852 -6.51 32.08 -29.15
CA ILE A 852 -7.84 32.69 -29.22
C ILE A 852 -8.57 32.48 -27.88
N THR A 853 -9.05 33.55 -27.26
CA THR A 853 -9.86 33.58 -26.04
C THR A 853 -11.21 34.24 -26.37
N ASP A 854 -12.25 33.42 -26.60
CA ASP A 854 -13.54 33.89 -27.16
C ASP A 854 -14.76 33.51 -26.31
N LYS A 855 -15.55 34.53 -25.91
CA LYS A 855 -16.80 34.38 -25.15
C LYS A 855 -16.61 33.64 -23.82
N CYS A 856 -15.61 34.03 -23.04
CA CYS A 856 -15.39 33.52 -21.70
C CYS A 856 -15.93 34.48 -20.63
N ILE A 857 -16.37 33.95 -19.48
CA ILE A 857 -16.92 34.71 -18.34
C ILE A 857 -16.07 34.47 -17.09
N PHE A 858 -15.51 35.53 -16.53
CA PHE A 858 -14.86 35.51 -15.22
C PHE A 858 -15.76 36.15 -14.15
N ASP A 859 -15.87 35.48 -13.01
CA ASP A 859 -16.71 35.88 -11.89
C ASP A 859 -16.07 35.52 -10.54
N GLY A 860 -15.04 36.27 -10.12
CA GLY A 860 -14.27 35.92 -8.92
C GLY A 860 -13.19 36.92 -8.53
N THR A 861 -12.15 36.43 -7.85
CA THR A 861 -11.05 37.25 -7.34
C THR A 861 -9.72 36.83 -7.95
N VAL A 862 -8.92 37.81 -8.37
CA VAL A 862 -7.54 37.67 -8.85
C VAL A 862 -6.61 38.37 -7.86
N ASN A 863 -5.55 37.71 -7.39
CA ASN A 863 -4.59 38.25 -6.44
C ASN A 863 -3.14 38.02 -6.90
N ALA A 864 -2.48 39.07 -7.39
CA ALA A 864 -1.04 39.04 -7.67
C ALA A 864 -0.26 39.67 -6.49
N THR A 865 0.83 39.02 -6.06
CA THR A 865 1.45 39.29 -4.73
C THR A 865 2.94 39.67 -4.74
N ARG A 866 3.68 39.44 -5.83
CA ARG A 866 5.05 39.93 -6.04
C ARG A 866 5.33 40.23 -7.52
N GLY A 867 5.53 41.52 -7.83
CA GLY A 867 5.93 41.96 -9.16
C GLY A 867 7.30 41.43 -9.56
N SER A 868 7.52 41.30 -10.87
CA SER A 868 8.84 41.05 -11.46
C SER A 868 9.33 42.30 -12.21
N TRP A 869 10.44 42.18 -12.95
CA TRP A 869 10.94 43.24 -13.82
C TRP A 869 9.94 43.65 -14.92
N SER A 870 8.95 42.80 -15.23
CA SER A 870 7.83 43.07 -16.16
C SER A 870 6.50 43.36 -15.45
N GLY A 871 6.51 43.79 -14.18
CA GLY A 871 5.30 44.09 -13.41
C GLY A 871 4.62 42.85 -12.80
N LEU A 872 3.37 42.99 -12.35
CA LEU A 872 2.55 41.92 -11.78
C LEU A 872 1.80 41.07 -12.83
N SER A 873 1.35 41.66 -13.95
CA SER A 873 0.61 40.96 -15.03
C SER A 873 -0.69 40.28 -14.57
N ALA A 874 -1.71 41.08 -14.21
CA ALA A 874 -2.96 40.55 -13.61
C ALA A 874 -4.25 41.14 -14.20
N ALA A 875 -5.21 40.29 -14.61
CA ALA A 875 -6.54 40.72 -15.07
C ALA A 875 -7.60 39.62 -15.06
N GLY A 876 -8.87 40.00 -15.30
CA GLY A 876 -10.02 39.10 -15.30
C GLY A 876 -10.11 38.13 -16.48
N ILE A 877 -9.45 38.37 -17.63
CA ILE A 877 -9.43 37.40 -18.75
C ILE A 877 -8.01 36.85 -18.96
N ILE A 878 -7.02 37.71 -19.22
CA ILE A 878 -5.62 37.29 -19.48
C ILE A 878 -4.64 38.04 -18.56
N GLY A 879 -3.80 37.31 -17.82
CA GLY A 879 -2.77 37.93 -16.97
C GLY A 879 -1.67 38.62 -17.79
N SER A 880 -1.07 37.88 -18.74
CA SER A 880 -0.10 38.40 -19.70
C SER A 880 -0.41 37.94 -21.13
N LEU A 881 -0.44 38.89 -22.07
CA LEU A 881 -0.62 38.65 -23.50
C LEU A 881 0.67 38.94 -24.26
N ALA A 882 1.25 37.91 -24.89
CA ALA A 882 2.53 38.00 -25.58
C ALA A 882 2.51 39.04 -26.71
N ALA A 883 3.54 39.88 -26.77
CA ALA A 883 3.62 41.03 -27.65
C ALA A 883 3.69 40.67 -29.15
N ASP A 884 2.70 41.11 -29.93
CA ASP A 884 2.73 40.99 -31.39
C ASP A 884 3.44 42.17 -32.06
N TRP A 885 4.74 41.98 -32.28
CA TRP A 885 5.59 42.94 -32.98
C TRP A 885 5.21 43.16 -34.47
N SER A 886 4.39 42.29 -35.06
CA SER A 886 3.87 42.43 -36.44
C SER A 886 2.68 43.39 -36.56
N GLU A 887 2.08 43.80 -35.44
CA GLU A 887 0.93 44.71 -35.36
C GLU A 887 -0.33 44.19 -36.08
N SER A 888 -0.64 42.90 -35.93
CA SER A 888 -1.89 42.30 -36.37
C SER A 888 -3.09 43.04 -35.81
N THR A 889 -4.12 43.19 -36.65
CA THR A 889 -5.44 43.73 -36.28
C THR A 889 -6.51 42.64 -36.33
N THR A 890 -6.09 41.37 -36.34
CA THR A 890 -6.98 40.22 -36.19
C THR A 890 -7.25 40.02 -34.70
N PRO A 891 -8.48 40.17 -34.19
CA PRO A 891 -8.76 39.96 -32.78
C PRO A 891 -8.55 38.50 -32.37
N ILE A 892 -7.93 38.30 -31.20
CA ILE A 892 -7.78 37.00 -30.53
C ILE A 892 -8.34 37.00 -29.11
N VAL A 893 -8.64 38.16 -28.51
CA VAL A 893 -9.34 38.26 -27.22
C VAL A 893 -10.70 38.91 -27.47
N THR A 894 -11.76 38.11 -27.55
CA THR A 894 -13.06 38.56 -28.09
C THR A 894 -14.27 38.19 -27.23
N ASN A 895 -15.24 39.11 -27.16
CA ASN A 895 -16.57 38.86 -26.59
C ASN A 895 -16.57 38.39 -25.10
N ASN A 896 -15.48 38.62 -24.36
CA ASN A 896 -15.31 38.13 -22.99
C ASN A 896 -15.92 39.08 -21.96
N ILE A 897 -16.26 38.57 -20.77
CA ILE A 897 -16.98 39.33 -19.73
C ILE A 897 -16.35 39.11 -18.34
N VAL A 898 -16.20 40.20 -17.58
CA VAL A 898 -15.53 40.20 -16.27
C VAL A 898 -16.42 40.82 -15.18
N ARG A 899 -16.62 40.09 -14.08
CA ARG A 899 -17.06 40.61 -12.77
C ARG A 899 -16.03 40.24 -11.70
N GLY A 900 -15.78 41.14 -10.75
CA GLY A 900 -15.10 40.80 -9.50
C GLY A 900 -13.99 41.76 -9.08
N GLU A 901 -12.94 41.24 -8.45
CA GLU A 901 -11.83 42.00 -7.88
C GLU A 901 -10.48 41.58 -8.49
N ILE A 902 -9.78 42.53 -9.13
CA ILE A 902 -8.41 42.36 -9.61
C ILE A 902 -7.47 43.06 -8.62
N ASN A 903 -7.00 42.28 -7.65
CA ASN A 903 -6.14 42.71 -6.58
C ASN A 903 -4.65 42.51 -6.94
N ALA A 904 -3.85 43.51 -6.60
CA ALA A 904 -2.42 43.57 -6.87
C ALA A 904 -1.73 44.18 -5.65
N THR A 905 -0.79 43.44 -5.08
CA THR A 905 -0.03 43.83 -3.88
C THR A 905 1.35 44.28 -4.30
N GLU A 906 1.67 45.56 -4.11
CA GLU A 906 2.99 46.10 -4.41
C GLU A 906 4.01 45.54 -3.40
N SER A 907 5.04 44.83 -3.89
CA SER A 907 6.06 44.23 -3.03
C SER A 907 6.88 45.33 -2.34
N SER A 908 6.87 45.35 -1.01
CA SER A 908 7.70 46.27 -0.22
C SER A 908 9.15 45.79 -0.07
N SER A 909 9.68 45.04 -1.03
CA SER A 909 11.04 44.50 -1.06
C SER A 909 12.01 45.57 -1.59
N SER A 910 12.59 46.34 -0.67
CA SER A 910 13.56 47.42 -0.93
C SER A 910 14.91 46.98 -1.51
N ASP A 911 15.12 45.68 -1.72
CA ASP A 911 16.45 45.09 -1.73
C ASP A 911 17.04 44.95 -3.15
N ASP A 912 16.20 45.09 -4.19
CA ASP A 912 16.60 45.10 -5.62
C ASP A 912 16.62 46.50 -6.26
N LEU A 913 16.30 47.56 -5.50
CA LEU A 913 16.34 48.95 -5.98
C LEU A 913 17.68 49.63 -5.63
N GLU A 914 18.36 50.23 -6.61
CA GLU A 914 19.51 51.11 -6.32
C GLU A 914 19.04 52.37 -5.56
N GLU A 915 19.94 52.96 -4.76
CA GLU A 915 19.65 54.07 -3.81
C GLU A 915 19.31 55.39 -4.54
N GLY A 916 18.11 55.47 -5.12
CA GLY A 916 17.60 56.68 -5.78
C GLY A 916 16.39 56.54 -6.70
N GLU A 917 15.91 55.33 -7.03
CA GLU A 917 14.76 55.18 -7.94
C GLU A 917 13.40 55.37 -7.24
N GLU A 918 12.44 55.99 -7.93
CA GLU A 918 11.03 56.06 -7.51
C GLU A 918 10.28 54.81 -8.00
N THR A 919 9.33 54.30 -7.21
CA THR A 919 8.49 53.17 -7.59
C THR A 919 7.65 53.50 -8.83
N LYS A 920 8.01 52.91 -9.98
CA LYS A 920 7.24 53.00 -11.23
C LYS A 920 5.82 52.47 -10.99
N GLU A 921 4.81 53.25 -11.37
CA GLU A 921 3.40 52.82 -11.29
C GLU A 921 3.21 51.59 -12.19
N ASP A 922 2.79 50.46 -11.60
CA ASP A 922 2.61 49.21 -12.32
C ASP A 922 1.32 49.25 -13.14
N ASN A 923 1.47 49.42 -14.44
CA ASN A 923 0.38 49.47 -15.42
C ASN A 923 -0.13 48.08 -15.83
N THR A 924 0.53 46.98 -15.46
CA THR A 924 0.20 45.62 -15.96
C THR A 924 -1.01 44.96 -15.28
N VAL A 925 -1.94 45.77 -14.76
CA VAL A 925 -3.05 45.34 -13.92
C VAL A 925 -4.34 46.04 -14.34
N HIS A 926 -5.28 45.30 -14.93
CA HIS A 926 -6.46 45.82 -15.64
C HIS A 926 -7.68 44.89 -15.49
N ARG A 927 -8.86 45.28 -16.01
CA ARG A 927 -10.04 44.41 -15.98
C ARG A 927 -9.98 43.24 -16.98
N ILE A 928 -9.53 43.43 -18.23
CA ILE A 928 -9.54 42.38 -19.27
C ILE A 928 -8.17 41.73 -19.46
N VAL A 929 -7.12 42.50 -19.77
CA VAL A 929 -5.77 41.98 -20.05
C VAL A 929 -4.71 42.77 -19.28
N GLY A 930 -3.86 42.10 -18.50
CA GLY A 930 -2.86 42.72 -17.62
C GLY A 930 -1.66 43.29 -18.38
N HIS A 931 -0.67 42.46 -18.70
CA HIS A 931 0.51 42.87 -19.49
C HIS A 931 0.27 42.70 -21.00
N THR A 932 0.74 43.65 -21.80
CA THR A 932 0.61 43.68 -23.27
C THR A 932 1.86 44.24 -23.96
N ILE A 933 1.84 44.36 -25.30
CA ILE A 933 2.88 45.07 -26.06
C ILE A 933 3.06 46.56 -25.67
N ALA A 934 2.11 47.17 -24.95
CA ALA A 934 2.26 48.54 -24.43
C ALA A 934 3.24 48.63 -23.24
N ASP A 935 3.50 47.51 -22.58
CA ASP A 935 4.21 47.41 -21.30
C ASP A 935 5.67 46.91 -21.46
N GLU A 936 5.97 46.38 -22.64
CA GLU A 936 7.30 46.00 -23.15
C GLU A 936 8.35 47.11 -23.02
N TYR A 937 9.63 46.73 -23.08
CA TYR A 937 10.73 47.71 -23.07
C TYR A 937 10.85 48.46 -24.41
N TYR A 938 11.00 49.78 -24.33
CA TYR A 938 11.22 50.69 -25.46
C TYR A 938 12.43 51.59 -25.17
N GLU A 939 13.26 51.88 -26.19
CA GLU A 939 14.42 52.76 -26.03
C GLU A 939 14.04 54.25 -25.90
N ASP A 940 14.96 55.05 -25.37
CA ASP A 940 14.79 56.47 -25.06
C ASP A 940 14.44 57.32 -26.31
N GLY A 941 13.14 57.61 -26.48
CA GLY A 941 12.60 58.35 -27.63
C GLY A 941 11.85 57.51 -28.67
N GLU A 942 11.71 56.19 -28.45
CA GLU A 942 10.74 55.38 -29.17
C GLU A 942 9.29 55.71 -28.75
N THR A 943 8.31 55.21 -29.50
CA THR A 943 6.88 55.35 -29.17
C THR A 943 6.33 53.96 -28.85
N PRO A 944 5.86 53.71 -27.61
CA PRO A 944 5.23 52.44 -27.26
C PRO A 944 4.09 52.09 -28.22
N LYS A 945 4.04 50.83 -28.66
CA LYS A 945 2.93 50.31 -29.47
C LYS A 945 1.72 50.08 -28.57
N THR A 946 0.53 50.07 -29.14
CA THR A 946 -0.69 49.63 -28.46
C THR A 946 -1.07 48.23 -28.93
N GLU A 947 -1.68 47.45 -28.05
CA GLU A 947 -2.37 46.22 -28.42
C GLU A 947 -3.56 46.53 -29.35
N LYS A 948 -3.86 45.63 -30.29
CA LYS A 948 -4.87 45.79 -31.36
C LYS A 948 -5.71 44.54 -31.60
N ARG A 949 -5.44 43.45 -30.86
CA ARG A 949 -6.08 42.14 -31.00
C ARG A 949 -7.18 41.88 -29.95
N LEU A 950 -7.63 42.91 -29.25
CA LEU A 950 -8.80 42.87 -28.36
C LEU A 950 -10.03 43.37 -29.14
N SER A 951 -11.21 42.78 -28.95
CA SER A 951 -12.46 43.38 -29.45
C SER A 951 -13.71 42.91 -28.70
N ASN A 952 -14.67 43.81 -28.52
CA ASN A 952 -15.99 43.53 -27.93
C ASN A 952 -15.93 42.89 -26.52
N ASN A 953 -14.94 43.22 -25.69
CA ASN A 953 -14.84 42.70 -24.31
C ASN A 953 -15.51 43.66 -23.32
N TRP A 954 -16.28 43.12 -22.38
CA TRP A 954 -17.10 43.89 -21.43
C TRP A 954 -16.64 43.64 -19.98
N ALA A 955 -16.83 44.63 -19.12
CA ALA A 955 -16.64 44.51 -17.68
C ALA A 955 -17.88 45.04 -16.95
N VAL A 956 -18.33 44.34 -15.91
CA VAL A 956 -19.41 44.83 -15.04
C VAL A 956 -18.93 46.10 -14.35
N ASN A 957 -19.75 47.14 -14.33
CA ASN A 957 -19.41 48.46 -13.78
C ASN A 957 -19.08 48.50 -12.27
N THR A 958 -19.23 47.37 -11.56
CA THR A 958 -18.79 47.19 -10.16
C THR A 958 -17.40 46.57 -10.02
N THR A 959 -16.80 46.09 -11.12
CA THR A 959 -15.49 45.41 -11.12
C THR A 959 -14.39 46.36 -10.65
N THR A 960 -13.54 45.89 -9.73
CA THR A 960 -12.46 46.71 -9.17
C THR A 960 -11.08 46.26 -9.61
N VAL A 961 -10.16 47.22 -9.72
CA VAL A 961 -8.73 47.01 -9.94
C VAL A 961 -7.98 47.77 -8.84
N LYS A 962 -7.06 47.10 -8.13
CA LYS A 962 -6.32 47.67 -6.99
C LYS A 962 -7.25 48.37 -5.98
N GLY A 963 -8.40 47.74 -5.67
CA GLY A 963 -9.42 48.24 -4.74
C GLY A 963 -10.20 49.48 -5.21
N LYS A 964 -10.16 49.83 -6.51
CA LYS A 964 -10.88 50.97 -7.10
C LYS A 964 -11.77 50.50 -8.24
N VAL A 965 -12.99 51.04 -8.37
CA VAL A 965 -13.79 50.86 -9.58
C VAL A 965 -13.11 51.60 -10.75
N VAL A 966 -12.88 50.89 -11.84
CA VAL A 966 -12.40 51.45 -13.12
C VAL A 966 -13.57 51.60 -14.08
N SER A 967 -13.47 52.55 -15.02
CA SER A 967 -14.50 52.85 -16.01
C SER A 967 -13.90 53.08 -17.40
N SER A 968 -14.42 52.41 -18.44
CA SER A 968 -14.04 52.58 -19.84
C SER A 968 -15.23 52.40 -20.78
N THR A 969 -15.17 53.09 -21.92
CA THR A 969 -16.18 53.05 -22.99
C THR A 969 -15.67 52.41 -24.27
N ASP A 970 -14.49 51.77 -24.22
CA ASP A 970 -13.85 51.11 -25.36
C ASP A 970 -13.74 49.59 -25.12
N GLU A 971 -14.62 48.87 -25.81
CA GLU A 971 -14.70 47.40 -25.88
C GLU A 971 -13.43 46.72 -26.44
N ASN A 972 -12.51 47.50 -27.04
CA ASN A 972 -11.24 47.05 -27.61
C ASN A 972 -10.04 47.44 -26.73
N SER A 973 -10.28 48.02 -25.54
CA SER A 973 -9.25 48.37 -24.56
C SER A 973 -8.94 47.22 -23.59
N VAL A 974 -7.78 47.27 -22.93
CA VAL A 974 -7.41 46.40 -21.80
C VAL A 974 -8.38 46.47 -20.63
N GLU A 975 -9.23 47.50 -20.58
CA GLU A 975 -10.29 47.67 -19.59
C GLU A 975 -11.68 47.23 -20.05
N GLY A 976 -11.90 47.02 -21.35
CA GLY A 976 -13.22 46.68 -21.91
C GLY A 976 -14.30 47.77 -21.75
N TYR A 977 -15.51 47.46 -22.17
CA TYR A 977 -16.69 48.34 -22.07
C TYR A 977 -17.44 48.16 -20.75
N ASP A 978 -17.82 49.28 -20.10
CA ASP A 978 -18.63 49.28 -18.88
C ASP A 978 -20.09 48.83 -19.12
N ALA A 979 -20.40 47.56 -18.88
CA ALA A 979 -21.76 47.05 -18.85
C ALA A 979 -22.40 47.26 -17.47
N ALA A 980 -23.68 47.65 -17.42
CA ALA A 980 -24.46 47.54 -16.18
C ALA A 980 -24.92 46.08 -15.99
N PRO A 981 -25.10 45.60 -14.74
CA PRO A 981 -25.62 44.25 -14.48
C PRO A 981 -26.94 43.95 -15.23
N GLU A 982 -27.82 44.95 -15.39
CA GLU A 982 -29.07 44.83 -16.13
C GLU A 982 -28.93 44.80 -17.67
N ASP A 983 -27.77 45.18 -18.22
CA ASP A 983 -27.48 45.09 -19.66
C ASP A 983 -26.96 43.69 -20.06
N ILE A 984 -26.55 42.87 -19.09
CA ILE A 984 -26.08 41.49 -19.29
C ILE A 984 -27.29 40.57 -19.27
N SER A 985 -27.68 40.07 -20.44
CA SER A 985 -28.90 39.28 -20.65
C SER A 985 -28.73 38.31 -21.80
N ASN A 986 -29.52 37.24 -21.83
CA ASN A 986 -29.43 36.23 -22.91
C ASN A 986 -29.66 36.83 -24.32
N GLU A 987 -30.40 37.95 -24.44
CA GLU A 987 -30.57 38.67 -25.71
C GLU A 987 -29.33 39.50 -26.11
N SER A 988 -28.70 40.22 -25.17
CA SER A 988 -27.47 41.00 -25.45
C SER A 988 -26.25 40.10 -25.64
N LEU A 989 -26.13 39.04 -24.84
CA LEU A 989 -25.11 37.98 -24.99
C LEU A 989 -25.22 37.28 -26.35
N SER A 990 -26.44 37.00 -26.83
CA SER A 990 -26.65 36.46 -28.18
C SER A 990 -26.19 37.40 -29.30
N GLN A 991 -26.27 38.72 -29.10
CA GLN A 991 -25.80 39.71 -30.08
C GLN A 991 -24.26 39.75 -30.19
N ILE A 992 -23.55 39.37 -29.11
CA ILE A 992 -22.08 39.22 -29.08
C ILE A 992 -21.62 37.75 -29.28
N GLY A 993 -22.51 36.87 -29.74
CA GLY A 993 -22.17 35.53 -30.24
C GLY A 993 -22.25 34.37 -29.24
N PHE A 994 -22.75 34.60 -28.02
CA PHE A 994 -23.07 33.51 -27.09
C PHE A 994 -24.23 32.70 -27.68
N SER A 995 -24.04 31.38 -27.76
CA SER A 995 -25.03 30.46 -28.33
C SER A 995 -25.68 29.67 -27.20
N PHE A 996 -27.00 29.79 -27.08
CA PHE A 996 -27.78 29.21 -25.99
C PHE A 996 -28.45 27.90 -26.40
N GLY A 997 -28.35 26.85 -25.57
CA GLY A 997 -28.81 25.51 -25.94
C GLY A 997 -28.42 24.43 -24.93
N THR A 998 -28.19 23.21 -25.45
CA THR A 998 -27.92 22.00 -24.66
C THR A 998 -26.80 21.14 -25.28
N THR A 999 -25.84 21.77 -25.96
CA THR A 999 -24.75 21.10 -26.70
C THR A 999 -23.50 21.97 -26.70
N VAL A 1000 -22.32 21.42 -26.97
CA VAL A 1000 -21.06 22.18 -27.06
C VAL A 1000 -21.12 23.35 -28.07
N ASP A 1001 -21.82 23.18 -29.20
CA ASP A 1001 -22.03 24.25 -30.21
C ASP A 1001 -22.90 25.42 -29.71
N ALA A 1002 -23.79 25.14 -28.75
CA ALA A 1002 -24.69 26.12 -28.12
C ALA A 1002 -24.66 25.90 -26.60
N PRO A 1003 -23.53 26.20 -25.94
CA PRO A 1003 -23.23 25.61 -24.65
C PRO A 1003 -23.77 26.38 -23.47
N TRP A 1004 -24.30 27.59 -23.66
CA TRP A 1004 -24.80 28.42 -22.57
C TRP A 1004 -26.27 28.11 -22.27
N LYS A 1005 -26.68 28.18 -21.01
CA LYS A 1005 -28.08 28.14 -20.59
C LYS A 1005 -28.39 29.21 -19.56
N ASP A 1006 -29.67 29.57 -19.50
CA ASP A 1006 -30.20 30.49 -18.50
C ASP A 1006 -30.10 29.85 -17.11
N SER A 1007 -29.48 30.56 -16.17
CA SER A 1007 -29.33 30.18 -14.76
C SER A 1007 -30.46 30.71 -13.88
N GLY A 1008 -31.14 31.78 -14.31
CA GLY A 1008 -31.96 32.63 -13.45
C GLY A 1008 -31.18 33.78 -12.77
N ASP A 1009 -29.86 33.80 -12.92
CA ASP A 1009 -28.93 34.77 -12.33
C ASP A 1009 -28.25 35.68 -13.39
N MET A 1010 -27.38 36.59 -12.93
CA MET A 1010 -26.76 37.64 -13.77
C MET A 1010 -25.85 37.08 -14.88
N PHE A 1011 -25.25 35.90 -14.70
CA PHE A 1011 -24.46 35.22 -15.72
C PHE A 1011 -25.09 33.87 -16.09
N PRO A 1012 -25.12 33.50 -17.38
CA PRO A 1012 -25.49 32.15 -17.78
C PRO A 1012 -24.42 31.15 -17.35
N VAL A 1013 -24.86 29.90 -17.12
CA VAL A 1013 -23.98 28.75 -16.87
C VAL A 1013 -23.89 27.90 -18.14
N LEU A 1014 -22.98 26.93 -18.18
CA LEU A 1014 -22.90 25.97 -19.26
C LEU A 1014 -23.97 24.88 -19.12
N PHE A 1015 -24.29 24.23 -20.24
CA PHE A 1015 -25.46 23.37 -20.37
C PHE A 1015 -25.47 22.17 -19.43
N PHE A 1016 -24.32 21.76 -18.90
CA PHE A 1016 -24.14 20.63 -18.00
C PHE A 1016 -24.07 21.00 -16.51
N GLU A 1017 -24.00 22.29 -16.16
CA GLU A 1017 -23.97 22.79 -14.78
C GLU A 1017 -25.37 22.83 -14.17
N ASN A 1018 -25.49 22.92 -12.84
CA ASN A 1018 -26.77 22.96 -12.11
C ASN A 1018 -27.73 21.80 -12.49
N GLU A 1019 -27.16 20.62 -12.77
CA GLU A 1019 -27.84 19.36 -13.06
C GLU A 1019 -27.10 18.20 -12.37
N ALA A 1020 -27.82 17.31 -11.70
CA ALA A 1020 -27.22 16.26 -10.90
C ALA A 1020 -26.39 15.30 -11.77
N LYS A 1021 -25.11 15.10 -11.39
CA LYS A 1021 -24.13 14.27 -12.11
C LYS A 1021 -23.90 12.92 -11.47
N SER A 1022 -23.63 12.88 -10.16
CA SER A 1022 -23.54 11.64 -9.37
C SER A 1022 -24.25 11.83 -8.04
N VAL A 1023 -24.71 10.72 -7.44
CA VAL A 1023 -25.23 10.65 -6.07
C VAL A 1023 -24.50 9.52 -5.38
N ILE A 1024 -23.71 9.83 -4.35
CA ILE A 1024 -22.85 8.86 -3.67
C ILE A 1024 -23.41 8.56 -2.28
N LEU A 1025 -23.49 7.28 -1.93
CA LEU A 1025 -23.94 6.82 -0.61
C LEU A 1025 -22.74 6.57 0.30
N SER A 1026 -22.89 6.86 1.60
CA SER A 1026 -21.85 6.58 2.60
C SER A 1026 -21.58 5.08 2.81
N GLU A 1027 -22.52 4.21 2.42
CA GLU A 1027 -22.45 2.75 2.58
C GLU A 1027 -23.08 2.09 1.35
N SER A 1028 -22.31 1.24 0.66
CA SER A 1028 -22.76 0.53 -0.55
C SER A 1028 -23.76 -0.60 -0.25
N SER A 1029 -23.70 -1.19 0.95
CA SER A 1029 -24.67 -2.14 1.49
C SER A 1029 -24.55 -2.20 3.03
N LEU A 1030 -25.59 -2.66 3.72
CA LEU A 1030 -25.59 -2.72 5.20
C LEU A 1030 -26.12 -4.05 5.74
N THR A 1031 -25.56 -4.50 6.87
CA THR A 1031 -26.11 -5.59 7.69
C THR A 1031 -26.41 -5.11 9.11
N MET A 1032 -27.59 -5.46 9.62
CA MET A 1032 -28.13 -4.98 10.91
C MET A 1032 -28.82 -6.10 11.67
N ALA A 1033 -28.79 -6.10 13.01
CA ALA A 1033 -29.65 -6.99 13.81
C ALA A 1033 -31.06 -6.38 14.00
N VAL A 1034 -32.09 -7.21 14.20
CA VAL A 1034 -33.43 -6.71 14.58
C VAL A 1034 -33.34 -5.91 15.88
N GLY A 1035 -33.73 -4.63 15.82
CA GLY A 1035 -33.62 -3.65 16.90
C GLY A 1035 -32.50 -2.61 16.71
N ASP A 1036 -31.57 -2.83 15.78
CA ASP A 1036 -30.47 -1.90 15.50
C ASP A 1036 -30.93 -0.62 14.79
N THR A 1037 -30.12 0.42 14.95
CA THR A 1037 -30.10 1.60 14.08
C THR A 1037 -28.73 1.77 13.42
N ARG A 1038 -28.72 2.36 12.22
CA ARG A 1038 -27.52 2.81 11.49
C ARG A 1038 -27.81 4.15 10.83
N GLN A 1039 -26.79 4.99 10.69
CA GLN A 1039 -26.86 6.11 9.75
C GLN A 1039 -26.53 5.59 8.35
N LEU A 1040 -27.13 6.23 7.35
CA LEU A 1040 -26.76 6.18 5.95
C LEU A 1040 -26.89 7.61 5.44
N SER A 1041 -25.91 8.16 4.75
CA SER A 1041 -26.03 9.47 4.13
C SER A 1041 -25.78 9.43 2.62
N ALA A 1042 -26.13 10.51 1.95
CA ALA A 1042 -25.90 10.69 0.53
C ALA A 1042 -25.51 12.13 0.18
N SER A 1043 -24.51 12.28 -0.69
CA SER A 1043 -24.11 13.56 -1.31
C SER A 1043 -24.49 13.55 -2.79
N VAL A 1044 -24.78 14.72 -3.38
CA VAL A 1044 -25.06 14.85 -4.83
C VAL A 1044 -24.23 15.97 -5.46
N PHE A 1045 -23.61 15.64 -6.59
CA PHE A 1045 -22.65 16.51 -7.26
C PHE A 1045 -23.26 17.17 -8.51
N GLY A 1046 -22.82 18.39 -8.82
CA GLY A 1046 -23.25 19.15 -10.00
C GLY A 1046 -24.50 20.03 -9.83
N VAL A 1047 -25.03 20.16 -8.61
CA VAL A 1047 -26.14 21.07 -8.28
C VAL A 1047 -25.82 21.93 -7.07
N GLU A 1048 -26.15 23.22 -7.14
CA GLU A 1048 -26.16 24.12 -5.96
C GLU A 1048 -27.19 23.68 -4.91
N LYS A 1049 -28.26 22.97 -5.32
CA LYS A 1049 -29.35 22.54 -4.42
C LYS A 1049 -30.14 21.35 -4.97
N ALA A 1050 -30.42 20.37 -4.11
CA ALA A 1050 -31.14 19.14 -4.44
C ALA A 1050 -32.54 19.01 -3.79
N ASP A 1051 -33.39 18.19 -4.41
CA ASP A 1051 -34.70 17.75 -3.89
C ASP A 1051 -34.68 16.24 -3.64
N PHE A 1052 -34.02 15.84 -2.55
CA PHE A 1052 -33.82 14.44 -2.15
C PHE A 1052 -35.14 13.71 -1.86
N LYS A 1053 -35.28 12.51 -2.42
CA LYS A 1053 -36.40 11.60 -2.13
C LYS A 1053 -35.84 10.26 -1.66
N VAL A 1054 -36.33 9.81 -0.52
CA VAL A 1054 -35.82 8.64 0.20
C VAL A 1054 -36.93 7.61 0.35
N ALA A 1055 -36.65 6.33 0.09
CA ALA A 1055 -37.63 5.26 0.23
C ALA A 1055 -36.99 3.92 0.62
N SER A 1056 -37.63 3.18 1.55
CA SER A 1056 -37.36 1.75 1.77
C SER A 1056 -38.30 0.91 0.92
N SER A 1057 -37.77 -0.07 0.18
CA SER A 1057 -38.57 -1.05 -0.57
C SER A 1057 -39.38 -1.99 0.36
N ASN A 1058 -39.02 -2.06 1.65
CA ASN A 1058 -39.75 -2.82 2.65
C ASN A 1058 -39.68 -2.16 4.04
N GLU A 1059 -40.54 -1.16 4.25
CA GLU A 1059 -40.76 -0.46 5.52
C GLU A 1059 -41.11 -1.35 6.74
N ASN A 1060 -41.35 -2.65 6.56
CA ASN A 1060 -41.55 -3.60 7.66
C ASN A 1060 -40.24 -4.28 8.13
N VAL A 1061 -39.19 -4.24 7.31
CA VAL A 1061 -37.86 -4.82 7.57
C VAL A 1061 -36.89 -3.70 7.96
N VAL A 1062 -36.77 -2.66 7.13
CA VAL A 1062 -36.01 -1.43 7.45
C VAL A 1062 -36.93 -0.23 7.32
N GLY A 1063 -37.06 0.57 8.37
CA GLY A 1063 -37.65 1.90 8.29
C GLY A 1063 -36.60 2.98 8.14
N VAL A 1064 -36.93 4.03 7.40
CA VAL A 1064 -36.06 5.19 7.21
C VAL A 1064 -36.64 6.42 7.89
N ASN A 1065 -35.79 7.18 8.58
CA ASN A 1065 -36.12 8.49 9.12
C ASN A 1065 -35.09 9.51 8.64
N VAL A 1066 -35.46 10.34 7.67
CA VAL A 1066 -34.60 11.41 7.13
C VAL A 1066 -34.30 12.42 8.25
N GLY A 1067 -33.01 12.73 8.44
CA GLY A 1067 -32.49 13.58 9.49
C GLY A 1067 -32.18 14.98 8.97
N THR A 1068 -30.89 15.31 8.93
CA THR A 1068 -30.37 16.51 8.28
C THR A 1068 -30.65 16.44 6.77
N VAL A 1069 -31.06 17.57 6.20
CA VAL A 1069 -31.02 17.81 4.75
C VAL A 1069 -30.38 19.18 4.61
N ASP A 1070 -29.22 19.22 3.96
CA ASP A 1070 -28.59 20.45 3.50
C ASP A 1070 -28.80 20.58 1.98
N ASP A 1071 -28.13 21.52 1.33
CA ASP A 1071 -28.42 21.81 -0.08
C ASP A 1071 -27.88 20.74 -1.05
N ASP A 1072 -26.77 20.08 -0.71
CA ASP A 1072 -26.11 19.01 -1.48
C ASP A 1072 -26.06 17.64 -0.75
N TYR A 1073 -26.57 17.57 0.49
CA TYR A 1073 -26.36 16.44 1.41
C TYR A 1073 -27.64 16.01 2.16
N VAL A 1074 -27.78 14.70 2.45
CA VAL A 1074 -28.85 14.15 3.28
C VAL A 1074 -28.39 13.04 4.25
N ASP A 1075 -28.74 13.18 5.53
CA ASP A 1075 -28.64 12.13 6.55
C ASP A 1075 -29.92 11.28 6.64
N MET A 1076 -29.79 9.98 6.88
CA MET A 1076 -30.91 9.07 7.10
C MET A 1076 -30.63 8.08 8.23
N LEU A 1077 -31.47 8.08 9.27
CA LEU A 1077 -31.42 7.07 10.33
C LEU A 1077 -32.25 5.84 9.91
N LEU A 1078 -31.57 4.75 9.61
CA LEU A 1078 -32.16 3.44 9.34
C LEU A 1078 -32.50 2.73 10.65
N THR A 1079 -33.63 2.03 10.70
CA THR A 1079 -34.08 1.23 11.85
C THR A 1079 -34.48 -0.17 11.40
N ALA A 1080 -33.80 -1.20 11.92
CA ALA A 1080 -34.06 -2.61 11.62
C ALA A 1080 -35.25 -3.13 12.45
N LYS A 1081 -36.40 -3.32 11.81
CA LYS A 1081 -37.69 -3.67 12.42
C LYS A 1081 -37.97 -5.17 12.48
N ALA A 1082 -37.54 -5.93 11.47
CA ALA A 1082 -37.78 -7.38 11.36
C ALA A 1082 -36.73 -8.02 10.45
N ALA A 1083 -36.45 -9.32 10.64
CA ALA A 1083 -35.46 -10.04 9.83
C ALA A 1083 -35.95 -10.23 8.37
N GLY A 1084 -35.04 -10.05 7.42
CA GLY A 1084 -35.33 -10.04 5.98
C GLY A 1084 -34.37 -9.13 5.22
N THR A 1085 -34.75 -8.72 4.01
CA THR A 1085 -34.02 -7.70 3.23
C THR A 1085 -34.91 -6.53 2.84
N ALA A 1086 -34.29 -5.38 2.62
CA ALA A 1086 -34.87 -4.17 2.06
C ALA A 1086 -33.82 -3.46 1.19
N GLU A 1087 -34.27 -2.56 0.31
CA GLU A 1087 -33.42 -1.63 -0.43
C GLU A 1087 -33.76 -0.23 0.08
N VAL A 1088 -32.76 0.58 0.44
CA VAL A 1088 -32.95 2.00 0.78
C VAL A 1088 -32.47 2.83 -0.39
N SER A 1089 -33.41 3.37 -1.16
CA SER A 1089 -33.15 4.19 -2.35
C SER A 1089 -33.11 5.67 -2.02
N VAL A 1090 -32.15 6.38 -2.62
CA VAL A 1090 -32.05 7.85 -2.60
C VAL A 1090 -32.09 8.37 -4.04
N THR A 1091 -33.03 9.27 -4.32
CA THR A 1091 -33.18 9.96 -5.61
C THR A 1091 -32.84 11.43 -5.46
N ALA A 1092 -31.94 11.95 -6.30
CA ALA A 1092 -31.73 13.38 -6.49
C ALA A 1092 -31.75 13.70 -7.99
N GLY A 1093 -32.51 14.74 -8.37
CA GLY A 1093 -32.76 15.02 -9.79
C GLY A 1093 -33.40 13.84 -10.52
N ASN A 1094 -32.67 13.31 -11.51
CA ASN A 1094 -32.98 12.10 -12.29
C ASN A 1094 -32.20 10.85 -11.85
N ILE A 1095 -31.21 10.97 -10.97
CA ILE A 1095 -30.35 9.87 -10.51
C ILE A 1095 -31.03 9.17 -9.34
N THR A 1096 -30.89 7.85 -9.24
CA THR A 1096 -31.33 7.07 -8.07
C THR A 1096 -30.34 5.96 -7.77
N VAL A 1097 -29.74 6.02 -6.59
CA VAL A 1097 -28.86 4.99 -6.02
C VAL A 1097 -29.61 4.23 -4.93
N SER A 1098 -29.09 3.07 -4.50
CA SER A 1098 -29.73 2.24 -3.46
C SER A 1098 -28.71 1.45 -2.66
N CYS A 1099 -28.92 1.42 -1.34
CA CYS A 1099 -28.18 0.59 -0.39
C CYS A 1099 -29.00 -0.67 -0.08
N PRO A 1100 -28.54 -1.88 -0.44
CA PRO A 1100 -29.16 -3.14 0.00
C PRO A 1100 -28.92 -3.35 1.49
N VAL A 1101 -29.98 -3.57 2.26
CA VAL A 1101 -29.92 -3.74 3.72
C VAL A 1101 -30.45 -5.11 4.12
N THR A 1102 -29.57 -5.92 4.73
CA THR A 1102 -29.90 -7.24 5.29
C THR A 1102 -30.10 -7.15 6.79
N VAL A 1103 -31.30 -7.53 7.26
CA VAL A 1103 -31.61 -7.59 8.70
C VAL A 1103 -31.56 -9.04 9.17
N ILE A 1104 -30.62 -9.35 10.06
CA ILE A 1104 -30.49 -10.67 10.70
C ILE A 1104 -31.35 -10.75 11.97
N ALA A 1105 -31.88 -11.95 12.25
CA ALA A 1105 -32.69 -12.18 13.45
C ALA A 1105 -31.85 -11.95 14.72
N ALA A 1106 -32.43 -11.28 15.72
CA ALA A 1106 -31.76 -10.98 16.98
C ALA A 1106 -31.25 -12.26 17.66
N THR A 1107 -29.97 -12.28 18.01
CA THR A 1107 -29.43 -13.29 18.93
C THR A 1107 -30.11 -13.12 20.29
N GLY A 1108 -30.42 -14.25 20.95
CA GLY A 1108 -31.48 -14.36 21.97
C GLY A 1108 -31.25 -13.70 23.34
N ILE A 1109 -30.61 -12.54 23.39
CA ILE A 1109 -30.24 -11.78 24.60
C ILE A 1109 -30.78 -10.32 24.56
N ALA A 1110 -31.18 -9.80 23.40
CA ALA A 1110 -31.45 -8.37 23.19
C ALA A 1110 -32.84 -7.83 23.63
N GLU A 1111 -33.83 -8.67 23.99
CA GLU A 1111 -35.23 -8.24 24.24
C GLU A 1111 -35.50 -7.48 25.58
N VAL A 1112 -34.68 -6.48 25.96
CA VAL A 1112 -35.00 -5.58 27.10
C VAL A 1112 -34.53 -4.12 26.88
N ALA A 1113 -34.76 -3.51 25.72
CA ALA A 1113 -34.26 -2.15 25.42
C ALA A 1113 -35.20 -1.18 24.67
N ALA A 1114 -36.52 -1.39 24.65
CA ALA A 1114 -37.47 -0.51 23.97
C ALA A 1114 -38.36 0.30 24.94
N ASP A 1115 -37.87 1.46 25.41
CA ASP A 1115 -38.67 2.69 25.58
C ASP A 1115 -37.77 3.92 25.86
N GLY A 1116 -38.25 5.11 25.45
CA GLY A 1116 -37.42 6.31 25.29
C GLY A 1116 -37.45 7.36 26.40
N GLY A 1117 -36.68 8.45 26.20
CA GLY A 1117 -36.80 9.72 26.93
C GLY A 1117 -35.97 9.86 28.22
N ASN A 1118 -34.77 10.46 28.11
CA ASN A 1118 -33.98 11.16 29.14
C ASN A 1118 -34.07 10.70 30.62
N ALA A 1119 -34.20 9.40 30.87
CA ALA A 1119 -34.12 8.82 32.20
C ALA A 1119 -32.67 8.52 32.57
N LEU A 1120 -32.31 8.72 33.84
CA LEU A 1120 -31.01 8.30 34.38
C LEU A 1120 -30.84 6.78 34.17
N ARG A 1121 -29.99 6.38 33.22
CA ARG A 1121 -29.68 4.98 32.91
C ARG A 1121 -28.40 4.56 33.64
N ILE A 1122 -28.32 3.29 34.05
CA ILE A 1122 -27.11 2.69 34.63
C ILE A 1122 -26.59 1.68 33.62
N LEU A 1123 -25.38 1.90 33.13
CA LEU A 1123 -24.74 1.11 32.07
C LEU A 1123 -23.50 0.38 32.64
N PRO A 1124 -23.30 -0.91 32.32
CA PRO A 1124 -22.03 -1.56 32.57
C PRO A 1124 -20.96 -0.99 31.62
N GLY A 1125 -19.71 -0.94 32.07
CA GLY A 1125 -18.55 -0.60 31.24
C GLY A 1125 -17.35 -1.49 31.59
N ILE A 1126 -16.31 -1.45 30.77
CA ILE A 1126 -15.09 -2.22 31.04
C ILE A 1126 -14.45 -1.66 32.33
N GLY A 1127 -14.28 -2.53 33.34
CA GLY A 1127 -13.73 -2.17 34.65
C GLY A 1127 -14.55 -1.14 35.47
N CYS A 1128 -15.78 -0.81 35.07
CA CYS A 1128 -16.58 0.24 35.70
C CYS A 1128 -18.10 0.09 35.50
N ILE A 1129 -18.87 0.93 36.18
CA ILE A 1129 -20.29 1.16 35.94
C ILE A 1129 -20.48 2.67 35.74
N LYS A 1130 -21.18 3.05 34.68
CA LYS A 1130 -21.50 4.44 34.31
C LYS A 1130 -22.99 4.74 34.52
N ALA A 1131 -23.32 6.01 34.76
CA ALA A 1131 -24.67 6.54 34.77
C ALA A 1131 -24.63 8.03 34.49
N ASP A 1132 -24.69 8.41 33.22
CA ASP A 1132 -24.50 9.81 32.80
C ASP A 1132 -25.62 10.72 33.29
N GLY A 1133 -25.23 11.89 33.80
CA GLY A 1133 -26.09 12.78 34.59
C GLY A 1133 -26.18 12.47 36.09
N ALA A 1134 -25.56 11.38 36.59
CA ALA A 1134 -25.51 11.12 38.03
C ALA A 1134 -24.55 12.07 38.76
N SER A 1135 -25.02 12.63 39.88
CA SER A 1135 -24.20 13.33 40.88
C SER A 1135 -23.42 12.35 41.76
N ASN A 1136 -23.90 11.11 41.93
CA ASN A 1136 -23.19 10.04 42.61
C ASN A 1136 -23.73 8.64 42.26
N ILE A 1137 -22.87 7.63 42.38
CA ILE A 1137 -23.21 6.21 42.23
C ILE A 1137 -22.78 5.45 43.49
N SER A 1138 -23.65 4.60 44.02
CA SER A 1138 -23.39 3.72 45.17
C SER A 1138 -23.69 2.26 44.83
N ILE A 1139 -22.82 1.34 45.22
CA ILE A 1139 -22.97 -0.10 44.96
C ILE A 1139 -23.17 -0.85 46.29
N TYR A 1140 -24.17 -1.73 46.32
CA TYR A 1140 -24.58 -2.51 47.49
C TYR A 1140 -24.51 -4.01 47.20
N ALA A 1141 -24.00 -4.79 48.15
CA ALA A 1141 -24.08 -6.25 48.09
C ALA A 1141 -25.51 -6.74 48.40
N ALA A 1142 -25.81 -8.00 48.04
CA ALA A 1142 -27.15 -8.60 48.19
C ALA A 1142 -27.70 -8.66 49.63
N ASN A 1143 -26.84 -8.47 50.65
CA ASN A 1143 -27.22 -8.35 52.07
C ASN A 1143 -27.58 -6.91 52.50
N GLY A 1144 -27.50 -5.93 51.59
CA GLY A 1144 -27.77 -4.51 51.85
C GLY A 1144 -26.58 -3.67 52.32
N SER A 1145 -25.37 -4.22 52.49
CA SER A 1145 -24.19 -3.42 52.82
C SER A 1145 -23.65 -2.70 51.59
N ARG A 1146 -23.42 -1.37 51.68
CA ARG A 1146 -22.77 -0.60 50.62
C ARG A 1146 -21.29 -0.97 50.53
N VAL A 1147 -20.86 -1.49 49.38
CA VAL A 1147 -19.48 -1.93 49.12
C VAL A 1147 -18.63 -0.86 48.43
N ALA A 1148 -19.24 0.04 47.66
CA ALA A 1148 -18.54 1.16 47.02
C ALA A 1148 -19.44 2.40 46.86
N LYS A 1149 -18.82 3.57 46.72
CA LYS A 1149 -19.47 4.83 46.29
C LYS A 1149 -18.45 5.71 45.55
N ALA A 1150 -18.90 6.36 44.49
CA ALA A 1150 -18.24 7.49 43.84
C ALA A 1150 -19.19 8.69 43.80
N ASP A 1151 -18.63 9.89 43.66
CA ASP A 1151 -19.35 11.10 43.28
C ASP A 1151 -19.02 11.40 41.81
N GLY A 1152 -20.02 11.82 41.03
CA GLY A 1152 -19.99 11.83 39.56
C GLY A 1152 -20.68 10.61 38.91
N SER A 1153 -20.57 10.53 37.58
CA SER A 1153 -21.30 9.60 36.71
C SER A 1153 -20.61 8.24 36.46
N GLN A 1154 -19.51 7.92 37.14
CA GLN A 1154 -18.79 6.66 36.96
C GLN A 1154 -18.22 6.14 38.28
N ILE A 1155 -18.19 4.81 38.42
CA ILE A 1155 -17.54 4.12 39.54
C ILE A 1155 -16.77 2.90 39.01
N SER A 1156 -15.51 2.73 39.43
CA SER A 1156 -14.73 1.55 39.04
C SER A 1156 -15.18 0.30 39.81
N THR A 1157 -15.16 -0.85 39.13
CA THR A 1157 -15.45 -2.17 39.71
C THR A 1157 -14.19 -2.99 40.03
N SER A 1158 -12.99 -2.50 39.71
CA SER A 1158 -11.73 -3.26 39.85
C SER A 1158 -11.42 -3.70 41.29
N GLN A 1159 -11.91 -2.95 42.29
CA GLN A 1159 -11.79 -3.28 43.72
C GLN A 1159 -13.03 -3.97 44.31
N ILE A 1160 -13.99 -4.39 43.47
CA ILE A 1160 -15.24 -5.03 43.89
C ILE A 1160 -15.20 -6.49 43.43
N GLY A 1161 -15.17 -7.42 44.39
CA GLY A 1161 -15.10 -8.85 44.10
C GLY A 1161 -16.29 -9.36 43.28
N LYS A 1162 -16.04 -10.38 42.44
CA LYS A 1162 -17.00 -11.00 41.53
C LYS A 1162 -18.30 -11.39 42.26
N GLY A 1163 -19.46 -11.03 41.70
CA GLY A 1163 -20.75 -11.27 42.34
C GLY A 1163 -21.91 -10.42 41.85
N VAL A 1164 -23.03 -10.51 42.55
CA VAL A 1164 -24.30 -9.84 42.21
C VAL A 1164 -24.55 -8.67 43.15
N PHE A 1165 -24.66 -7.47 42.58
CA PHE A 1165 -24.78 -6.21 43.30
C PHE A 1165 -26.00 -5.41 42.88
N VAL A 1166 -26.40 -4.46 43.73
CA VAL A 1166 -27.41 -3.45 43.45
C VAL A 1166 -26.73 -2.09 43.37
N VAL A 1167 -26.75 -1.49 42.19
CA VAL A 1167 -26.23 -0.16 41.90
C VAL A 1167 -27.35 0.85 42.05
N VAL A 1168 -27.09 1.95 42.75
CA VAL A 1168 -28.00 3.11 42.88
C VAL A 1168 -27.28 4.33 42.36
N ALA A 1169 -27.76 4.90 41.26
CA ALA A 1169 -27.30 6.18 40.73
C ALA A 1169 -28.30 7.27 41.13
N VAL A 1170 -27.80 8.48 41.41
CA VAL A 1170 -28.63 9.63 41.82
C VAL A 1170 -28.20 10.86 41.04
N ASP A 1171 -29.13 11.62 40.44
CA ASP A 1171 -28.82 12.85 39.69
C ASP A 1171 -28.58 14.07 40.61
N ALA A 1172 -28.40 15.26 40.04
CA ALA A 1172 -28.26 16.51 40.80
C ALA A 1172 -29.57 17.01 41.46
N ASN A 1173 -30.74 16.54 40.98
CA ASN A 1173 -32.06 16.90 41.49
C ASN A 1173 -32.54 15.95 42.62
N GLY A 1174 -31.82 14.83 42.83
CA GLY A 1174 -32.16 13.79 43.81
C GLY A 1174 -32.97 12.62 43.24
N ASN A 1175 -33.25 12.60 41.93
CA ASN A 1175 -33.87 11.46 41.25
C ASN A 1175 -32.94 10.25 41.33
N ARG A 1176 -33.50 9.05 41.50
CA ARG A 1176 -32.70 7.82 41.70
C ARG A 1176 -33.06 6.75 40.69
N GLN A 1177 -32.04 6.18 40.06
CA GLN A 1177 -32.15 4.91 39.33
C GLN A 1177 -31.56 3.78 40.17
N THR A 1178 -32.07 2.56 40.02
CA THR A 1178 -31.50 1.36 40.66
C THR A 1178 -31.43 0.20 39.67
N ALA A 1179 -30.25 -0.41 39.54
CA ALA A 1179 -30.01 -1.55 38.64
C ALA A 1179 -29.35 -2.71 39.39
N LYS A 1180 -29.67 -3.94 38.99
CA LYS A 1180 -29.01 -5.15 39.49
C LYS A 1180 -27.92 -5.55 38.50
N VAL A 1181 -26.66 -5.47 38.90
CA VAL A 1181 -25.48 -5.69 38.04
C VAL A 1181 -24.70 -6.91 38.53
N VAL A 1182 -24.18 -7.69 37.59
CA VAL A 1182 -23.27 -8.80 37.86
C VAL A 1182 -21.86 -8.35 37.48
N ILE A 1183 -20.97 -8.26 38.47
CA ILE A 1183 -19.54 -8.04 38.24
C ILE A 1183 -18.92 -9.43 38.06
N LYS A 1184 -18.41 -9.71 36.86
CA LYS A 1184 -17.99 -11.05 36.41
C LYS A 1184 -16.56 -11.42 36.76
#